data_AF-A0A091P1F1-F1
#
_entry.id   AF-A0A091P1F1-F1
#
_cell.length_a   1.000
_cell.length_b   1.000
_cell.length_c   1.000
_cell.angle_alpha   90.00
_cell.angle_beta   90.00
_cell.angle_gamma   90.00
#
_symmetry.space_group_name_H-M   'P 1'
#
loop_
_entity.id
_entity.type
_entity.pdbx_description
1 polymer ?
#
loop_
_entity_poly.entity_id
_entity_poly.type
_entity_poly.pdbx_seq_one_letter_code
_entity_poly.pdbx_strand_id
1 'polypeptide(L)'
;DFKTGFGITIIPMNVANVKQVDRTAKQSFEIITPYKSFSFTAESEREKQDWIEALQQSIAETLSDYEVAEKIWFNESNRSCADCKAPSPDWASINLCVVICKKCAGQHRSLGPRDSKVRSLKMDASIWSNELIELFIIIGNKRANSFWAGNLPPDEELHMDAPAEKRVAFITQKYKEGKFRKAPCPYKTKEQLNKALCAAVVKQDVLETLMLLFSGADAMCATGDPVYSTPYLLAKKAGQRLQMEFLYHNKFSDFPNYDTCFESGFSEDSSHSTFLCEFLYKVSSNTAKVLTEKKLKEDCNKRWCTLESGFLSYYENDKTTTPNGMIDVNEVICLVLHKSGSFLNRGDIFTFEIYLMSERVFLFGAETAYSQRKWTWAIAKHFVPPVAECLLERDCDLIGQLYYKDCHNLDQWRKGWFAIEKSSLYFCLEMEDAEEDSIYLRRLQELTISTVMQNGEKIDVLLLVEKGRTLYIHGHTKLDFMVWYTAIEKAAGTDGNALQDQQLSKNDVPIIVNSCIAFVTQYGLGSKHIYLKNGDSSNVVELLESFKKDARSVKLRAGKHQLEDVTDVLKSFLSQIDDALLTKELYPFWISALDTQNEKERVRKYGAFIRTLPPVNRATLAALIEHLYRVQKCSETNHMNPHNLAMAFSSCLFQTKGQTSEEVNVIEDLIKNYVQLFDINEDQVKQMDIENSFITRWKDTQVSQAGDLLIEVYVERKEPDCSIIIRVSPLMEAEELTNDVLGIKNIIPSKDDIWATFEVLENGELERPLHYTENVLEQVLHWSSLPEPGTAYLIIKRFLTADMIKLYSEKSEKGSMKAGNLKYKEEPSKLLSGNKFQERYFVLREGNLLLYKDMKASKPEKVLPVNSLKLYLGVKKKMKPPTNWGLAVFSEKHQWYICCDGQDAQMEWMISIFTAQHADTWPPAGKARKQSITKSPKIGGLPLIPIHQEKNTCKIRGSIENVELQSGKPKFSEHHENDFLEERKNLKEKASIVAQCLEWKEEKVRNHAKTHRSLISVEDVGAGMTDLHQNRHKALKKNKNKPNKTVSELDNKLPSNVIQELNTVLQKHRTLHDE
;
A
#
# COMPACT_ATOMS: atom_id res chain seq x y z
N ASP A 1 43.42 41.84 33.65
CA ASP A 1 42.38 42.20 34.63
C ASP A 1 41.24 41.19 34.47
N PHE A 2 40.86 40.49 35.54
CA PHE A 2 39.81 39.45 35.48
C PHE A 2 38.43 40.01 35.81
N LYS A 3 38.34 41.25 36.35
CA LYS A 3 37.07 41.89 36.71
C LYS A 3 36.44 42.67 35.56
N THR A 4 37.18 42.92 34.49
CA THR A 4 36.71 43.59 33.26
C THR A 4 36.48 42.58 32.12
N GLY A 5 36.04 41.36 32.43
CA GLY A 5 36.14 40.19 31.55
C GLY A 5 35.63 40.40 30.11
N PHE A 6 36.56 40.63 29.17
CA PHE A 6 36.25 40.70 27.74
C PHE A 6 35.95 39.31 27.20
N GLY A 7 34.72 39.07 26.76
CA GLY A 7 34.31 37.81 26.15
C GLY A 7 35.06 37.54 24.85
N ILE A 8 35.96 36.56 24.86
CA ILE A 8 36.75 36.13 23.68
C ILE A 8 35.86 35.50 22.60
N THR A 9 34.69 34.98 22.98
CA THR A 9 33.64 34.50 22.07
C THR A 9 32.29 34.70 22.74
N ILE A 10 31.31 35.22 22.02
CA ILE A 10 29.91 35.34 22.46
C ILE A 10 29.13 34.19 21.83
N ILE A 11 28.50 33.36 22.66
CA ILE A 11 27.63 32.27 22.21
C ILE A 11 26.17 32.72 22.36
N PRO A 12 25.38 32.80 21.28
CA PRO A 12 23.97 33.18 21.36
C PRO A 12 23.13 32.03 21.93
N MET A 13 22.79 32.11 23.23
CA MET A 13 22.12 31.02 23.95
C MET A 13 20.70 30.74 23.45
N ASN A 14 20.02 31.71 22.83
CA ASN A 14 18.67 31.53 22.26
C ASN A 14 18.61 30.52 21.09
N VAL A 15 19.75 30.07 20.56
CA VAL A 15 19.84 29.00 19.54
C VAL A 15 20.77 27.87 19.97
N ALA A 16 21.15 27.81 21.25
CA ALA A 16 22.07 26.81 21.79
C ALA A 16 21.33 25.60 22.40
N ASN A 17 21.96 24.43 22.34
CA ASN A 17 21.53 23.21 23.01
C ASN A 17 22.69 22.64 23.84
N VAL A 18 22.43 22.17 25.06
CA VAL A 18 23.46 21.65 25.98
C VAL A 18 23.36 20.13 26.05
N LYS A 19 24.43 19.44 25.66
CA LYS A 19 24.50 17.98 25.61
C LYS A 19 25.53 17.45 26.60
N GLN A 20 25.14 16.49 27.44
CA GLN A 20 26.05 15.68 28.22
C GLN A 20 26.75 14.64 27.35
N VAL A 21 28.05 14.42 27.57
CA VAL A 21 28.86 13.45 26.81
C VAL A 21 29.35 12.35 27.75
N ASP A 22 28.62 11.22 27.76
CA ASP A 22 28.99 10.03 28.53
C ASP A 22 30.04 9.20 27.78
N ARG A 23 31.23 9.81 27.59
CA ARG A 23 32.44 9.13 27.12
C ARG A 23 33.40 8.92 28.30
N THR A 24 34.41 8.08 28.10
CA THR A 24 35.41 7.71 29.13
C THR A 24 36.29 8.85 29.64
N ALA A 25 36.17 10.06 29.06
CA ALA A 25 36.76 11.29 29.59
C ALA A 25 35.79 11.96 30.59
N LYS A 26 36.19 12.01 31.85
CA LYS A 26 35.38 12.51 32.98
C LYS A 26 34.89 13.95 32.75
N GLN A 27 33.70 14.26 33.25
CA GLN A 27 33.26 15.63 33.59
C GLN A 27 33.13 16.62 32.41
N SER A 28 32.86 16.12 31.19
CA SER A 28 32.65 16.96 30.00
C SER A 28 31.18 17.19 29.61
N PHE A 29 30.93 18.32 28.95
CA PHE A 29 29.64 18.71 28.36
C PHE A 29 29.86 19.55 27.08
N GLU A 30 28.86 19.61 26.20
CA GLU A 30 28.95 20.35 24.93
C GLU A 30 27.82 21.38 24.79
N ILE A 31 28.14 22.55 24.24
CA ILE A 31 27.16 23.54 23.78
C ILE A 31 27.16 23.51 22.25
N ILE A 32 26.03 23.13 21.66
CA ILE A 32 25.83 22.99 20.23
C ILE A 32 24.97 24.14 19.73
N THR A 33 25.46 24.90 18.75
CA THR A 33 24.71 25.92 17.99
C THR A 33 24.59 25.48 16.52
N PRO A 34 23.68 26.05 15.70
CA PRO A 34 23.48 25.65 14.31
C PRO A 34 24.71 25.77 13.40
N TYR A 35 25.75 26.49 13.85
CA TYR A 35 26.96 26.79 13.07
C TYR A 35 28.25 26.26 13.73
N LYS A 36 28.21 25.84 15.00
CA LYS A 36 29.41 25.45 15.76
C LYS A 36 29.06 24.67 17.05
N SER A 37 29.84 23.63 17.35
CA SER A 37 29.87 22.98 18.65
C SER A 37 31.05 23.49 19.50
N PHE A 38 30.87 23.53 20.81
CA PHE A 38 31.86 23.92 21.80
C PHE A 38 31.88 22.89 22.93
N SER A 39 32.97 22.12 23.06
CA SER A 39 33.13 21.12 24.11
C SER A 39 33.88 21.71 25.32
N PHE A 40 33.34 21.49 26.52
CA PHE A 40 33.86 21.98 27.79
C PHE A 40 34.13 20.81 28.76
N THR A 41 35.00 21.03 29.75
CA THR A 41 35.29 20.08 30.83
C THR A 41 35.31 20.85 32.14
N ALA A 42 34.56 20.39 33.13
CA ALA A 42 34.51 20.97 34.48
C ALA A 42 35.55 20.30 35.39
N GLU A 43 35.89 20.93 36.53
CA GLU A 43 36.82 20.37 37.50
C GLU A 43 36.17 19.33 38.43
N SER A 44 34.84 19.24 38.44
CA SER A 44 34.10 18.19 39.15
C SER A 44 32.76 17.84 38.49
N GLU A 45 32.22 16.67 38.83
CA GLU A 45 30.91 16.21 38.32
C GLU A 45 29.76 17.07 38.85
N ARG A 46 29.92 17.63 40.05
CA ARG A 46 29.00 18.61 40.61
C ARG A 46 29.05 19.92 39.83
N GLU A 47 30.24 20.45 39.58
CA GLU A 47 30.40 21.70 38.81
C GLU A 47 29.90 21.53 37.37
N LYS A 48 30.12 20.36 36.73
CA LYS A 48 29.48 20.01 35.45
C LYS A 48 27.96 20.12 35.54
N GLN A 49 27.35 19.57 36.59
CA GLN A 49 25.90 19.62 36.76
C GLN A 49 25.39 21.05 37.02
N ASP A 50 26.10 21.82 37.85
CA ASP A 50 25.81 23.23 38.14
C ASP A 50 25.92 24.09 36.86
N TRP A 51 26.94 23.87 36.02
CA TRP A 51 27.10 24.53 34.70
C TRP A 51 26.00 24.14 33.71
N ILE A 52 25.66 22.85 33.61
CA ILE A 52 24.58 22.38 32.73
C ILE A 52 23.24 23.03 33.14
N GLU A 53 22.94 23.08 34.44
CA GLU A 53 21.72 23.71 34.94
C GLU A 53 21.71 25.22 34.67
N ALA A 54 22.80 25.94 34.95
CA ALA A 54 22.91 27.38 34.67
C ALA A 54 22.78 27.71 33.17
N LEU A 55 23.38 26.92 32.29
CA LEU A 55 23.29 27.11 30.84
C LEU A 55 21.88 26.79 30.32
N GLN A 56 21.26 25.70 30.78
CA GLN A 56 19.87 25.37 30.43
C GLN A 56 18.87 26.43 30.94
N GLN A 57 19.11 26.99 32.13
CA GLN A 57 18.31 28.08 32.69
C GLN A 57 18.47 29.36 31.86
N SER A 58 19.70 29.73 31.46
CA SER A 58 19.95 30.88 30.59
C SER A 58 19.28 30.74 29.21
N ILE A 59 19.29 29.54 28.61
CA ILE A 59 18.56 29.25 27.36
C ILE A 59 17.05 29.45 27.57
N ALA A 60 16.49 28.89 28.65
CA ALA A 60 15.07 29.02 28.96
C ALA A 60 14.64 30.46 29.24
N GLU A 61 15.48 31.25 29.93
CA GLU A 61 15.22 32.68 30.21
C GLU A 61 15.25 33.51 28.92
N THR A 62 16.25 33.31 28.06
CA THR A 62 16.37 34.04 26.77
C THR A 62 15.24 33.69 25.79
N LEU A 63 14.52 32.59 26.03
CA LEU A 63 13.36 32.13 25.24
C LEU A 63 12.02 32.34 25.96
N SER A 64 12.00 33.02 27.11
CA SER A 64 10.78 33.18 27.92
C SER A 64 10.12 34.55 27.78
N ASP A 65 8.88 34.54 27.26
CA ASP A 65 7.92 35.65 27.33
C ASP A 65 7.03 35.46 28.57
N TYR A 66 6.92 36.47 29.42
CA TYR A 66 6.13 36.39 30.65
C TYR A 66 4.68 36.89 30.49
N GLU A 67 4.31 37.51 29.36
CA GLU A 67 3.01 38.19 29.19
C GLU A 67 1.81 37.25 29.40
N VAL A 68 1.91 36.01 28.89
CA VAL A 68 0.88 34.96 29.07
C VAL A 68 0.83 34.47 30.51
N ALA A 69 1.99 34.26 31.14
CA ALA A 69 2.09 33.77 32.51
C ALA A 69 1.48 34.77 33.51
N GLU A 70 1.79 36.06 33.38
CA GLU A 70 1.24 37.12 34.24
C GLU A 70 -0.29 37.22 34.12
N LYS A 71 -0.83 37.16 32.90
CA LYS A 71 -2.29 37.14 32.66
C LYS A 71 -2.96 35.94 33.33
N ILE A 72 -2.38 34.73 33.20
CA ILE A 72 -2.96 33.51 33.78
C ILE A 72 -2.83 33.49 35.31
N TRP A 73 -1.74 34.04 35.87
CA TRP A 73 -1.53 34.22 37.32
C TRP A 73 -2.35 35.39 37.93
N PHE A 74 -3.15 36.11 37.14
CA PHE A 74 -4.16 37.04 37.65
C PHE A 74 -5.21 36.31 38.50
N ASN A 75 -5.62 35.10 38.08
CA ASN A 75 -6.37 34.20 38.96
C ASN A 75 -5.39 33.59 39.98
N GLU A 76 -5.53 33.97 41.25
CA GLU A 76 -4.60 33.58 42.31
C GLU A 76 -4.44 32.06 42.48
N SER A 77 -5.47 31.27 42.15
CA SER A 77 -5.38 29.81 42.24
C SER A 77 -4.38 29.21 41.24
N ASN A 78 -4.10 29.91 40.13
CA ASN A 78 -3.10 29.50 39.16
C ASN A 78 -1.66 29.78 39.63
N ARG A 79 -1.45 30.47 40.76
CA ARG A 79 -0.12 30.70 41.35
C ARG A 79 0.44 29.49 42.11
N SER A 80 -0.35 28.41 42.22
CA SER A 80 0.05 27.12 42.78
C SER A 80 -0.31 25.99 41.82
N CYS A 81 0.64 25.06 41.61
CA CYS A 81 0.49 23.90 40.75
C CYS A 81 -0.76 23.08 41.12
N ALA A 82 -1.57 22.71 40.11
CA ALA A 82 -2.83 21.99 40.33
C ALA A 82 -2.68 20.66 41.10
N ASP A 83 -1.53 19.99 40.98
CA ASP A 83 -1.25 18.71 41.62
C ASP A 83 -0.50 18.88 42.95
N CYS A 84 0.79 19.23 42.88
CA CYS A 84 1.68 19.24 44.03
C CYS A 84 1.79 20.59 44.74
N LYS A 85 0.86 21.53 44.48
CA LYS A 85 0.78 22.90 45.05
C LYS A 85 1.98 23.83 44.82
N ALA A 86 3.08 23.34 44.24
CA ALA A 86 4.32 24.09 43.99
C ALA A 86 4.07 25.50 43.39
N PRO A 87 4.72 26.56 43.91
CA PRO A 87 4.42 27.94 43.56
C PRO A 87 4.87 28.30 42.14
N SER A 88 4.26 29.35 41.59
CA SER A 88 4.55 29.96 40.27
C SER A 88 4.67 28.95 39.12
N PRO A 89 3.67 28.06 38.91
CA PRO A 89 3.69 27.07 37.84
C PRO A 89 3.67 27.75 36.46
N ASP A 90 4.62 27.39 35.60
CA ASP A 90 4.88 27.99 34.29
C ASP A 90 4.58 27.07 33.09
N TRP A 91 3.82 25.99 33.33
CA TRP A 91 3.24 25.11 32.32
C TRP A 91 1.73 24.96 32.55
N ALA A 92 1.02 24.53 31.52
CA ALA A 92 -0.41 24.23 31.60
C ALA A 92 -0.77 23.02 30.73
N SER A 93 -1.87 22.34 31.06
CA SER A 93 -2.48 21.33 30.19
C SER A 93 -3.78 21.89 29.62
N ILE A 94 -3.78 22.21 28.32
CA ILE A 94 -4.80 23.09 27.71
C ILE A 94 -6.16 22.42 27.52
N ASN A 95 -6.21 21.09 27.42
CA ASN A 95 -7.47 20.34 27.39
C ASN A 95 -8.07 20.16 28.80
N LEU A 96 -7.21 19.94 29.81
CA LEU A 96 -7.60 19.72 31.21
C LEU A 96 -7.91 21.01 31.98
N CYS A 97 -7.53 22.18 31.43
CA CYS A 97 -7.66 23.52 32.01
C CYS A 97 -6.98 23.67 33.39
N VAL A 98 -5.74 23.16 33.51
CA VAL A 98 -4.94 23.23 34.75
C VAL A 98 -3.52 23.75 34.51
N VAL A 99 -3.03 24.56 35.44
CA VAL A 99 -1.68 25.16 35.47
C VAL A 99 -0.80 24.36 36.43
N ILE A 100 0.34 23.90 35.96
CA ILE A 100 1.19 22.87 36.58
C ILE A 100 2.68 23.26 36.53
N CYS A 101 3.47 22.83 37.51
CA CYS A 101 4.91 23.12 37.54
C CYS A 101 5.70 22.21 36.58
N LYS A 102 6.93 22.61 36.20
CA LYS A 102 7.86 21.82 35.36
C LYS A 102 7.98 20.34 35.76
N LYS A 103 8.00 20.02 37.08
CA LYS A 103 8.05 18.63 37.60
C LYS A 103 6.79 17.81 37.25
N CYS A 104 5.60 18.42 37.31
CA CYS A 104 4.33 17.77 36.92
C CYS A 104 4.13 17.77 35.40
N ALA A 105 4.53 18.83 34.71
CA ALA A 105 4.48 18.94 33.26
C ALA A 105 5.27 17.83 32.55
N GLY A 106 6.34 17.31 33.17
CA GLY A 106 7.04 16.10 32.73
C GLY A 106 6.13 14.86 32.69
N GLN A 107 5.44 14.56 33.79
CA GLN A 107 4.59 13.36 33.89
C GLN A 107 3.26 13.51 33.12
N HIS A 108 2.75 14.74 33.01
CA HIS A 108 1.65 15.05 32.10
C HIS A 108 2.01 14.86 30.61
N ARG A 109 3.29 14.76 30.23
CA ARG A 109 3.71 14.38 28.87
C ARG A 109 3.76 12.87 28.67
N SER A 110 4.07 12.07 29.69
CA SER A 110 4.10 10.61 29.59
C SER A 110 2.71 9.96 29.51
N LEU A 111 1.64 10.68 29.89
CA LEU A 111 0.26 10.29 29.55
C LEU A 111 -0.06 10.46 28.04
N GLY A 112 0.75 11.24 27.31
CA GLY A 112 0.55 11.51 25.89
C GLY A 112 -0.53 12.56 25.59
N PRO A 113 -0.61 13.01 24.32
CA PRO A 113 -1.44 14.14 23.91
C PRO A 113 -2.95 13.83 23.80
N ARG A 114 -3.40 12.59 24.01
CA ARG A 114 -4.83 12.27 24.16
C ARG A 114 -5.34 12.75 25.51
N ASP A 115 -4.68 12.29 26.58
CA ASP A 115 -5.04 12.56 27.97
C ASP A 115 -4.66 14.00 28.39
N SER A 116 -3.48 14.50 28.00
CA SER A 116 -2.95 15.77 28.50
C SER A 116 -2.09 16.54 27.50
N LYS A 117 -2.56 17.74 27.11
CA LYS A 117 -1.97 18.60 26.07
C LYS A 117 -1.13 19.71 26.72
N VAL A 118 0.07 19.33 27.16
CA VAL A 118 1.01 20.22 27.88
C VAL A 118 1.57 21.33 26.98
N ARG A 119 1.54 22.58 27.47
CA ARG A 119 2.15 23.78 26.85
C ARG A 119 2.84 24.64 27.90
N SER A 120 3.88 25.37 27.49
CA SER A 120 4.58 26.36 28.31
C SER A 120 3.77 27.65 28.36
N LEU A 121 3.67 28.27 29.54
CA LEU A 121 3.19 29.65 29.63
C LEU A 121 4.21 30.68 29.12
N LYS A 122 5.48 30.25 28.91
CA LYS A 122 6.61 31.14 28.62
C LYS A 122 7.18 31.02 27.22
N MET A 123 7.14 29.82 26.62
CA MET A 123 7.82 29.54 25.34
C MET A 123 6.85 29.28 24.16
N ASP A 124 5.59 28.92 24.44
CA ASP A 124 4.62 28.51 23.41
C ASP A 124 3.67 29.66 23.01
N ALA A 125 4.15 30.91 22.96
CA ALA A 125 3.33 32.13 22.83
C ALA A 125 2.33 32.10 21.64
N SER A 126 2.69 31.47 20.52
CA SER A 126 1.83 31.34 19.33
C SER A 126 0.61 30.41 19.50
N ILE A 127 0.49 29.73 20.64
CA ILE A 127 -0.61 28.80 20.97
C ILE A 127 -1.62 29.45 21.93
N TRP A 128 -1.26 30.56 22.58
CA TRP A 128 -2.10 31.24 23.57
C TRP A 128 -2.98 32.31 22.93
N SER A 129 -4.15 31.89 22.44
CA SER A 129 -5.24 32.78 22.06
C SER A 129 -5.75 33.59 23.27
N ASN A 130 -6.36 34.76 23.04
CA ASN A 130 -6.96 35.55 24.13
C ASN A 130 -8.08 34.75 24.81
N GLU A 131 -8.86 34.02 24.02
CA GLU A 131 -9.91 33.10 24.44
C GLU A 131 -9.37 31.97 25.34
N LEU A 132 -8.20 31.40 25.03
CA LEU A 132 -7.57 30.37 25.86
C LEU A 132 -7.01 30.95 27.16
N ILE A 133 -6.43 32.16 27.13
CA ILE A 133 -5.98 32.88 28.33
C ILE A 133 -7.19 33.18 29.24
N GLU A 134 -8.29 33.69 28.67
CA GLU A 134 -9.54 33.99 29.39
C GLU A 134 -10.16 32.72 30.01
N LEU A 135 -10.16 31.60 29.28
CA LEU A 135 -10.59 30.29 29.79
C LEU A 135 -9.81 29.86 31.05
N PHE A 136 -8.49 30.03 31.06
CA PHE A 136 -7.63 29.73 32.21
C PHE A 136 -7.81 30.70 33.39
N ILE A 137 -8.23 31.94 33.13
CA ILE A 137 -8.60 32.91 34.18
C ILE A 137 -9.98 32.57 34.77
N ILE A 138 -10.96 32.19 33.95
CA ILE A 138 -12.34 31.92 34.37
C ILE A 138 -12.49 30.56 35.07
N ILE A 139 -11.82 29.52 34.61
CA ILE A 139 -11.79 28.22 35.31
C ILE A 139 -10.80 28.33 36.47
N GLY A 140 -9.50 28.31 36.15
CA GLY A 140 -8.41 28.29 37.11
C GLY A 140 -8.35 27.03 37.99
N ASN A 141 -7.18 26.77 38.56
CA ASN A 141 -6.87 25.54 39.30
C ASN A 141 -7.86 25.26 40.44
N LYS A 142 -8.43 26.29 41.11
CA LYS A 142 -9.42 26.07 42.18
C LYS A 142 -10.73 25.47 41.67
N ARG A 143 -11.26 25.92 40.52
CA ARG A 143 -12.49 25.33 39.96
C ARG A 143 -12.20 24.00 39.28
N ALA A 144 -11.10 23.90 38.53
CA ALA A 144 -10.67 22.65 37.92
C ALA A 144 -10.50 21.53 38.96
N ASN A 145 -9.78 21.77 40.06
CA ASN A 145 -9.62 20.78 41.14
C ASN A 145 -10.91 20.52 41.93
N SER A 146 -11.90 21.43 41.94
CA SER A 146 -13.21 21.14 42.56
C SER A 146 -13.99 20.03 41.84
N PHE A 147 -13.65 19.76 40.58
CA PHE A 147 -14.01 18.55 39.84
C PHE A 147 -12.91 17.49 39.98
N TRP A 148 -11.71 17.73 39.44
CA TRP A 148 -10.63 16.74 39.29
C TRP A 148 -10.09 16.12 40.58
N ALA A 149 -10.21 16.82 41.71
CA ALA A 149 -9.78 16.39 43.03
C ALA A 149 -10.88 16.62 44.08
N GLY A 150 -12.14 16.73 43.66
CA GLY A 150 -13.25 17.07 44.56
C GLY A 150 -13.64 15.96 45.54
N ASN A 151 -13.10 14.75 45.34
CA ASN A 151 -13.18 13.60 46.25
C ASN A 151 -11.78 13.14 46.75
N LEU A 152 -10.73 13.95 46.62
CA LEU A 152 -9.36 13.60 47.03
C LEU A 152 -9.21 13.61 48.57
N PRO A 153 -8.77 12.51 49.21
CA PRO A 153 -8.43 12.51 50.63
C PRO A 153 -7.21 13.41 50.93
N PRO A 154 -7.18 14.16 52.06
CA PRO A 154 -6.05 15.03 52.42
C PRO A 154 -4.70 14.29 52.58
N ASP A 155 -4.75 13.01 52.92
CA ASP A 155 -3.61 12.10 53.07
C ASP A 155 -3.10 11.52 51.74
N GLU A 156 -3.89 11.61 50.66
CA GLU A 156 -3.46 11.32 49.29
C GLU A 156 -2.92 12.56 48.54
N GLU A 157 -2.86 13.76 49.15
CA GLU A 157 -2.31 14.95 48.48
C GLU A 157 -0.80 14.82 48.16
N LEU A 158 -0.44 15.08 46.91
CA LEU A 158 0.94 14.97 46.44
C LEU A 158 1.82 16.11 46.96
N HIS A 159 2.84 15.80 47.77
CA HIS A 159 3.83 16.80 48.22
C HIS A 159 4.70 17.35 47.07
N MET A 160 5.14 18.61 47.16
CA MET A 160 6.01 19.29 46.17
C MET A 160 7.23 18.46 45.77
N ASP A 161 7.89 17.86 46.76
CA ASP A 161 9.14 17.11 46.61
C ASP A 161 8.95 15.59 46.58
N ALA A 162 7.73 15.12 46.26
CA ALA A 162 7.51 13.71 45.95
C ALA A 162 8.47 13.22 44.83
N PRO A 163 8.89 11.94 44.85
CA PRO A 163 9.74 11.37 43.79
C PRO A 163 8.95 11.20 42.48
N ALA A 164 9.61 10.78 41.40
CA ALA A 164 9.01 10.78 40.07
C ALA A 164 7.84 9.78 39.95
N GLU A 165 8.01 8.60 40.53
CA GLU A 165 7.12 7.44 40.44
C GLU A 165 5.78 7.76 41.12
N LYS A 166 5.84 8.31 42.35
CA LYS A 166 4.64 8.78 43.08
C LYS A 166 3.91 9.91 42.34
N ARG A 167 4.67 10.80 41.66
CA ARG A 167 4.08 11.89 40.86
C ARG A 167 3.41 11.38 39.59
N VAL A 168 3.96 10.36 38.92
CA VAL A 168 3.30 9.67 37.81
C VAL A 168 2.00 9.03 38.29
N ALA A 169 2.07 8.16 39.31
CA ALA A 169 0.90 7.43 39.81
C ALA A 169 -0.26 8.37 40.20
N PHE A 170 0.01 9.44 40.95
CA PHE A 170 -1.00 10.44 41.33
C PHE A 170 -1.62 11.14 40.11
N ILE A 171 -0.82 11.52 39.10
CA ILE A 171 -1.29 12.22 37.89
C ILE A 171 -2.12 11.29 37.00
N THR A 172 -1.76 10.01 36.88
CA THR A 172 -2.57 8.99 36.20
C THR A 172 -3.91 8.77 36.91
N GLN A 173 -3.88 8.54 38.22
CA GLN A 173 -5.09 8.35 39.05
C GLN A 173 -6.04 9.55 38.97
N LYS A 174 -5.51 10.77 39.04
CA LYS A 174 -6.28 12.01 39.01
C LYS A 174 -6.92 12.29 37.66
N TYR A 175 -6.14 12.20 36.58
CA TYR A 175 -6.58 12.66 35.25
C TYR A 175 -7.05 11.56 34.32
N LYS A 176 -6.29 10.47 34.19
CA LYS A 176 -6.60 9.38 33.27
C LYS A 176 -7.72 8.49 33.83
N GLU A 177 -7.47 7.87 34.97
CA GLU A 177 -8.43 7.00 35.67
C GLU A 177 -9.61 7.79 36.25
N GLY A 178 -9.33 9.00 36.75
CA GLY A 178 -10.36 9.87 37.32
C GLY A 178 -10.78 9.52 38.76
N LYS A 179 -9.95 8.76 39.50
CA LYS A 179 -10.20 8.27 40.88
C LYS A 179 -10.78 9.33 41.82
N PHE A 180 -10.32 10.57 41.72
CA PHE A 180 -10.69 11.68 42.62
C PHE A 180 -11.76 12.63 42.04
N ARG A 181 -12.31 12.34 40.85
CA ARG A 181 -13.33 13.18 40.19
C ARG A 181 -14.58 13.26 41.06
N LYS A 182 -15.12 14.47 41.21
CA LYS A 182 -16.43 14.69 41.82
C LYS A 182 -17.54 14.35 40.84
N ALA A 183 -18.27 13.27 41.11
CA ALA A 183 -19.36 12.80 40.27
C ALA A 183 -20.41 13.90 40.01
N PRO A 184 -20.78 14.18 38.73
CA PRO A 184 -21.96 14.97 38.42
C PRO A 184 -23.24 14.25 38.82
N CYS A 185 -24.32 15.01 38.96
CA CYS A 185 -25.65 14.47 39.22
C CYS A 185 -26.30 13.93 37.92
N PRO A 186 -27.53 13.40 37.99
CA PRO A 186 -27.87 11.99 38.13
C PRO A 186 -27.91 11.22 36.78
N TYR A 187 -27.14 11.64 35.78
CA TYR A 187 -27.20 11.05 34.43
C TYR A 187 -26.67 9.61 34.41
N LYS A 188 -27.39 8.72 33.71
CA LYS A 188 -27.11 7.27 33.69
C LYS A 188 -26.70 6.70 32.32
N THR A 189 -26.76 7.49 31.25
CA THR A 189 -26.41 7.04 29.90
C THR A 189 -25.69 8.13 29.10
N LYS A 190 -24.94 7.73 28.07
CA LYS A 190 -24.16 8.64 27.23
C LYS A 190 -25.04 9.64 26.47
N GLU A 191 -26.25 9.25 26.09
CA GLU A 191 -27.21 10.13 25.40
C GLU A 191 -27.74 11.23 26.33
N GLN A 192 -27.82 10.97 27.64
CA GLN A 192 -28.20 11.98 28.62
C GLN A 192 -27.08 13.01 28.82
N LEU A 193 -25.83 12.52 28.92
CA LEU A 193 -24.63 13.37 28.99
C LEU A 193 -24.46 14.23 27.73
N ASN A 194 -24.64 13.64 26.54
CA ASN A 194 -24.59 14.35 25.25
C ASN A 194 -25.69 15.43 25.15
N LYS A 195 -26.91 15.14 25.60
CA LYS A 195 -28.01 16.14 25.64
C LYS A 195 -27.72 17.26 26.66
N ALA A 196 -27.14 16.93 27.81
CA ALA A 196 -26.70 17.93 28.80
C ALA A 196 -25.58 18.81 28.24
N LEU A 197 -24.61 18.23 27.52
CA LEU A 197 -23.53 18.96 26.84
C LEU A 197 -24.08 19.97 25.82
N CYS A 198 -24.98 19.53 24.95
CA CYS A 198 -25.67 20.40 23.99
C CYS A 198 -26.45 21.55 24.67
N ALA A 199 -26.97 21.34 25.88
CA ALA A 199 -27.62 22.40 26.66
C ALA A 199 -26.63 23.32 27.39
N ALA A 200 -25.46 22.83 27.80
CA ALA A 200 -24.41 23.59 28.48
C ALA A 200 -23.64 24.52 27.54
N VAL A 201 -23.27 24.06 26.34
CA VAL A 201 -22.44 24.82 25.38
C VAL A 201 -23.12 26.06 24.78
N VAL A 202 -24.43 26.21 25.00
CA VAL A 202 -25.23 27.42 24.67
C VAL A 202 -25.14 28.48 25.78
N LYS A 203 -24.72 28.10 27.00
CA LYS A 203 -24.52 28.97 28.16
C LYS A 203 -23.06 29.43 28.26
N GLN A 204 -22.80 30.40 29.14
CA GLN A 204 -21.45 30.88 29.49
C GLN A 204 -20.71 29.97 30.50
N ASP A 205 -21.36 28.92 31.04
CA ASP A 205 -20.72 28.04 32.02
C ASP A 205 -19.83 26.98 31.36
N VAL A 206 -18.54 27.29 31.23
CA VAL A 206 -17.54 26.36 30.69
C VAL A 206 -17.11 25.31 31.73
N LEU A 207 -17.40 25.50 33.02
CA LEU A 207 -17.15 24.49 34.05
C LEU A 207 -18.17 23.36 33.96
N GLU A 208 -19.45 23.67 33.69
CA GLU A 208 -20.48 22.68 33.39
C GLU A 208 -20.07 21.83 32.16
N THR A 209 -19.63 22.46 31.08
CA THR A 209 -19.11 21.78 29.88
C THR A 209 -17.89 20.90 30.19
N LEU A 210 -16.93 21.40 30.98
CA LEU A 210 -15.74 20.63 31.39
C LEU A 210 -16.15 19.37 32.18
N MET A 211 -17.03 19.52 33.17
CA MET A 211 -17.52 18.40 33.97
C MET A 211 -18.25 17.36 33.11
N LEU A 212 -19.02 17.79 32.11
CA LEU A 212 -19.76 16.89 31.22
C LEU A 212 -18.84 16.10 30.29
N LEU A 213 -17.89 16.74 29.62
CA LEU A 213 -16.91 16.05 28.76
C LEU A 213 -16.12 14.99 29.54
N PHE A 214 -15.49 15.39 30.64
CA PHE A 214 -14.68 14.48 31.48
C PHE A 214 -15.51 13.51 32.35
N SER A 215 -16.83 13.44 32.12
CA SER A 215 -17.72 12.39 32.62
C SER A 215 -18.27 11.47 31.52
N GLY A 216 -17.77 11.59 30.29
CA GLY A 216 -18.10 10.70 29.17
C GLY A 216 -19.03 11.31 28.10
N ALA A 217 -19.35 12.60 28.17
CA ALA A 217 -20.04 13.29 27.07
C ALA A 217 -19.12 13.41 25.85
N ASP A 218 -19.62 13.04 24.68
CA ASP A 218 -18.90 13.12 23.41
C ASP A 218 -18.87 14.57 22.88
N ALA A 219 -17.67 15.13 22.74
CA ALA A 219 -17.45 16.50 22.28
C ALA A 219 -17.96 16.78 20.84
N MET A 220 -18.21 15.73 20.05
CA MET A 220 -18.68 15.77 18.67
C MET A 220 -20.11 15.23 18.51
N CYS A 221 -20.83 14.99 19.61
CA CYS A 221 -22.13 14.31 19.58
C CYS A 221 -23.20 15.02 18.73
N ALA A 222 -24.05 14.24 18.06
CA ALA A 222 -25.12 14.78 17.24
C ALA A 222 -26.12 15.63 18.06
N THR A 223 -26.24 16.92 17.73
CA THR A 223 -27.13 17.89 18.41
C THR A 223 -28.61 17.70 18.07
N GLY A 224 -28.92 17.00 16.97
CA GLY A 224 -30.26 16.92 16.37
C GLY A 224 -30.61 18.09 15.42
N ASP A 225 -29.75 19.11 15.30
CA ASP A 225 -29.90 20.20 14.33
C ASP A 225 -29.00 19.94 13.12
N PRO A 226 -29.53 19.73 11.89
CA PRO A 226 -28.71 19.36 10.73
C PRO A 226 -27.81 20.50 10.22
N VAL A 227 -28.02 21.75 10.64
CA VAL A 227 -27.16 22.90 10.30
C VAL A 227 -26.09 23.14 11.37
N TYR A 228 -26.40 22.79 12.63
CA TYR A 228 -25.52 22.99 13.78
C TYR A 228 -25.23 21.65 14.47
N SER A 229 -24.73 20.70 13.68
CA SER A 229 -24.72 19.25 13.98
C SER A 229 -23.87 18.82 15.19
N THR A 230 -22.90 19.63 15.62
CA THR A 230 -21.99 19.33 16.75
C THR A 230 -22.08 20.40 17.85
N PRO A 231 -21.67 20.09 19.11
CA PRO A 231 -21.68 21.05 20.21
C PRO A 231 -20.86 22.32 19.92
N TYR A 232 -19.78 22.20 19.15
CA TYR A 232 -18.97 23.34 18.70
C TYR A 232 -19.73 24.28 17.76
N LEU A 233 -20.50 23.74 16.80
CA LEU A 233 -21.37 24.55 15.94
C LEU A 233 -22.52 25.17 16.72
N LEU A 234 -23.05 24.47 17.72
CA LEU A 234 -24.10 24.98 18.61
C LEU A 234 -23.59 26.12 19.52
N ALA A 235 -22.37 26.01 20.05
CA ALA A 235 -21.68 27.10 20.74
C ALA A 235 -21.45 28.32 19.82
N LYS A 236 -21.05 28.08 18.56
CA LYS A 236 -20.89 29.12 17.53
C LYS A 236 -22.20 29.84 17.23
N LYS A 237 -23.32 29.11 17.13
CA LYS A 237 -24.70 29.66 16.99
C LYS A 237 -25.07 30.58 18.16
N ALA A 238 -24.67 30.21 19.37
CA ALA A 238 -24.92 30.95 20.60
C ALA A 238 -23.89 32.07 20.90
N GLY A 239 -22.86 32.22 20.07
CA GLY A 239 -21.78 33.20 20.28
C GLY A 239 -20.81 32.87 21.42
N GLN A 240 -20.84 31.64 21.96
CA GLN A 240 -20.08 31.24 23.15
C GLN A 240 -18.61 30.89 22.81
N ARG A 241 -17.79 31.92 22.58
CA ARG A 241 -16.38 31.79 22.15
C ARG A 241 -15.53 30.88 23.05
N LEU A 242 -15.69 30.98 24.36
CA LEU A 242 -14.93 30.17 25.33
C LEU A 242 -15.34 28.69 25.32
N GLN A 243 -16.63 28.41 25.06
CA GLN A 243 -17.11 27.03 24.84
C GLN A 243 -16.51 26.47 23.55
N MET A 244 -16.46 27.26 22.47
CA MET A 244 -15.83 26.87 21.21
C MET A 244 -14.34 26.54 21.40
N GLU A 245 -13.58 27.39 22.08
CA GLU A 245 -12.14 27.20 22.34
C GLU A 245 -11.91 25.93 23.18
N PHE A 246 -12.65 25.76 24.28
CA PHE A 246 -12.54 24.58 25.14
C PHE A 246 -12.89 23.26 24.40
N LEU A 247 -13.94 23.26 23.57
CA LEU A 247 -14.30 22.13 22.71
C LEU A 247 -13.23 21.87 21.64
N TYR A 248 -12.67 22.90 21.02
CA TYR A 248 -11.63 22.77 20.00
C TYR A 248 -10.38 22.04 20.53
N HIS A 249 -9.98 22.33 21.77
CA HIS A 249 -8.87 21.63 22.44
C HIS A 249 -9.22 20.21 22.93
N ASN A 250 -10.50 19.83 22.96
CA ASN A 250 -10.99 18.54 23.46
C ASN A 250 -11.62 17.59 22.39
N LYS A 251 -11.88 18.06 21.17
CA LYS A 251 -12.53 17.30 20.06
C LYS A 251 -11.96 15.93 19.68
N PHE A 252 -10.74 15.61 20.10
CA PHE A 252 -10.05 14.33 19.85
C PHE A 252 -9.53 13.68 21.16
N SER A 253 -10.21 13.93 22.27
CA SER A 253 -9.91 13.29 23.56
C SER A 253 -10.93 12.18 23.81
N ASP A 254 -10.48 10.92 23.75
CA ASP A 254 -11.31 9.76 24.05
C ASP A 254 -11.65 9.72 25.56
N PHE A 255 -12.83 10.18 25.95
CA PHE A 255 -13.25 10.09 27.35
C PHE A 255 -13.72 8.66 27.67
N PRO A 256 -13.29 8.07 28.80
CA PRO A 256 -13.71 6.71 29.18
C PRO A 256 -15.24 6.66 29.32
N ASN A 257 -15.85 5.62 28.72
CA ASN A 257 -17.29 5.39 28.87
C ASN A 257 -17.62 5.13 30.34
N TYR A 258 -18.78 5.61 30.78
CA TYR A 258 -19.28 5.39 32.14
C TYR A 258 -19.51 3.90 32.46
N ASP A 259 -19.64 3.07 31.43
CA ASP A 259 -19.75 1.60 31.52
C ASP A 259 -18.42 0.86 31.73
N THR A 260 -17.30 1.56 31.96
CA THR A 260 -15.97 0.93 32.13
C THR A 260 -15.30 1.34 33.45
N CYS A 261 -15.97 1.05 34.56
CA CYS A 261 -15.32 1.00 35.88
C CYS A 261 -14.56 -0.34 36.05
N PHE A 262 -13.35 -0.45 35.48
CA PHE A 262 -12.33 -1.42 35.88
C PHE A 262 -10.96 -1.04 35.28
N GLU A 263 -9.96 -0.77 36.14
CA GLU A 263 -8.68 -1.51 36.24
C GLU A 263 -7.66 -0.78 37.13
N SER A 264 -7.72 -1.06 38.44
CA SER A 264 -6.63 -0.83 39.41
C SER A 264 -6.72 -1.88 40.52
N GLY A 265 -6.75 -3.16 40.10
CA GLY A 265 -7.24 -4.27 40.94
C GLY A 265 -6.64 -5.65 40.65
N PHE A 266 -5.52 -5.74 39.95
CA PHE A 266 -4.66 -6.93 39.95
C PHE A 266 -3.31 -6.56 40.56
N SER A 267 -3.31 -6.40 41.89
CA SER A 267 -2.08 -6.40 42.68
C SER A 267 -1.43 -7.79 42.65
N GLU A 268 -0.10 -7.82 42.76
CA GLU A 268 0.68 -9.05 42.87
C GLU A 268 0.37 -9.80 44.18
N ASP A 269 -0.55 -10.76 44.13
CA ASP A 269 -0.73 -11.78 45.17
C ASP A 269 -0.45 -13.17 44.55
N SER A 270 0.83 -13.50 44.42
CA SER A 270 1.33 -14.69 43.70
C SER A 270 1.14 -16.02 44.47
N SER A 271 0.09 -16.16 45.28
CA SER A 271 -0.03 -17.27 46.25
C SER A 271 -1.46 -17.73 46.61
N HIS A 272 -2.48 -17.41 45.80
CA HIS A 272 -3.83 -17.95 45.98
C HIS A 272 -4.31 -18.76 44.78
N SER A 273 -4.96 -19.90 45.07
CA SER A 273 -5.49 -20.81 44.06
C SER A 273 -6.65 -20.18 43.29
N THR A 274 -6.72 -20.44 41.98
CA THR A 274 -7.74 -19.93 41.05
C THR A 274 -9.10 -20.63 41.24
N PHE A 275 -9.58 -20.74 42.47
CA PHE A 275 -10.89 -21.29 42.79
C PHE A 275 -11.99 -20.33 42.33
N LEU A 276 -12.75 -20.74 41.33
CA LEU A 276 -13.84 -19.94 40.76
C LEU A 276 -15.13 -20.76 40.79
N CYS A 277 -16.17 -20.25 41.48
CA CYS A 277 -17.48 -20.89 41.54
C CYS A 277 -18.62 -19.90 41.23
N GLU A 278 -19.53 -20.30 40.34
CA GLU A 278 -20.67 -19.49 39.88
C GLU A 278 -21.69 -20.39 39.18
N PHE A 279 -22.90 -19.88 38.91
CA PHE A 279 -23.81 -20.56 38.01
C PHE A 279 -23.56 -20.16 36.55
N LEU A 280 -23.39 -21.15 35.67
CA LEU A 280 -23.37 -20.97 34.22
C LEU A 280 -24.54 -21.71 33.58
N TYR A 281 -24.98 -21.25 32.41
CA TYR A 281 -25.82 -22.05 31.52
C TYR A 281 -24.95 -23.07 30.79
N LYS A 282 -25.38 -24.33 30.77
CA LYS A 282 -24.77 -25.40 29.98
C LYS A 282 -25.77 -25.93 28.97
N VAL A 283 -25.34 -26.06 27.71
CA VAL A 283 -26.14 -26.66 26.64
C VAL A 283 -25.98 -28.19 26.64
N SER A 284 -27.07 -28.88 26.29
CA SER A 284 -27.14 -30.34 26.20
C SER A 284 -26.58 -30.83 24.87
N SER A 285 -25.59 -31.74 24.91
CA SER A 285 -24.70 -32.07 23.78
C SER A 285 -25.27 -33.01 22.71
N ASN A 286 -26.58 -33.18 22.62
CA ASN A 286 -27.20 -34.23 21.79
C ASN A 286 -27.43 -33.90 20.30
N THR A 287 -27.05 -32.71 19.79
CA THR A 287 -27.10 -32.43 18.34
C THR A 287 -25.87 -31.65 17.83
N ALA A 288 -24.87 -32.39 17.34
CA ALA A 288 -23.73 -31.85 16.59
C ALA A 288 -24.11 -31.44 15.15
N LYS A 289 -25.13 -30.57 15.00
CA LYS A 289 -25.53 -29.95 13.73
C LYS A 289 -25.99 -28.51 13.97
N VAL A 290 -25.18 -27.57 13.47
CA VAL A 290 -25.42 -26.11 13.31
C VAL A 290 -26.75 -25.64 13.90
N LEU A 291 -26.72 -25.19 15.16
CA LEU A 291 -27.90 -24.61 15.80
C LEU A 291 -28.16 -23.22 15.22
N THR A 292 -29.28 -23.07 14.52
CA THR A 292 -29.89 -21.75 14.31
C THR A 292 -30.43 -21.24 15.64
N GLU A 293 -30.34 -19.91 15.86
CA GLU A 293 -30.62 -19.24 17.14
C GLU A 293 -31.94 -19.66 17.81
N LYS A 294 -32.97 -19.93 17.00
CA LYS A 294 -34.29 -20.41 17.45
C LYS A 294 -34.26 -21.72 18.24
N LYS A 295 -33.22 -22.56 18.10
CA LYS A 295 -33.12 -23.87 18.77
C LYS A 295 -32.44 -23.86 20.14
N LEU A 296 -31.62 -22.87 20.46
CA LEU A 296 -30.97 -22.77 21.79
C LEU A 296 -31.98 -22.53 22.93
N LYS A 297 -33.23 -22.20 22.59
CA LYS A 297 -34.23 -21.64 23.50
C LYS A 297 -34.83 -22.63 24.51
N GLU A 298 -34.63 -23.93 24.33
CA GLU A 298 -35.30 -24.99 25.10
C GLU A 298 -34.35 -25.89 25.92
N ASP A 299 -33.07 -26.04 25.52
CA ASP A 299 -32.12 -27.01 26.10
C ASP A 299 -31.09 -26.42 27.12
N CYS A 300 -31.09 -25.10 27.35
CA CYS A 300 -30.11 -24.42 28.20
C CYS A 300 -30.41 -24.59 29.71
N ASN A 301 -29.67 -25.48 30.38
CA ASN A 301 -29.83 -25.72 31.82
C ASN A 301 -28.84 -24.87 32.65
N LYS A 302 -29.32 -24.14 33.66
CA LYS A 302 -28.45 -23.45 34.63
C LYS A 302 -27.82 -24.51 35.55
N ARG A 303 -26.49 -24.50 35.67
CA ARG A 303 -25.67 -25.47 36.41
C ARG A 303 -24.69 -24.73 37.31
N TRP A 304 -24.46 -25.25 38.50
CA TRP A 304 -23.39 -24.73 39.37
C TRP A 304 -22.05 -25.24 38.82
N CYS A 305 -21.09 -24.35 38.59
CA CYS A 305 -19.80 -24.69 38.02
C CYS A 305 -18.68 -24.30 38.99
N THR A 306 -17.64 -25.12 39.08
CA THR A 306 -16.42 -24.84 39.85
C THR A 306 -15.20 -25.11 38.97
N LEU A 307 -14.26 -24.16 38.93
CA LEU A 307 -12.90 -24.38 38.45
C LEU A 307 -11.99 -24.48 39.66
N GLU A 308 -11.31 -25.62 39.82
CA GLU A 308 -10.38 -25.87 40.92
C GLU A 308 -9.27 -26.83 40.46
N SER A 309 -8.01 -26.52 40.81
CA SER A 309 -6.84 -27.40 40.55
C SER A 309 -6.72 -27.91 39.10
N GLY A 310 -7.04 -27.07 38.11
CA GLY A 310 -7.02 -27.45 36.69
C GLY A 310 -8.25 -28.19 36.17
N PHE A 311 -9.30 -28.39 36.98
CA PHE A 311 -10.52 -29.08 36.57
C PHE A 311 -11.75 -28.16 36.65
N LEU A 312 -12.53 -28.12 35.56
CA LEU A 312 -13.83 -27.46 35.51
C LEU A 312 -14.95 -28.50 35.70
N SER A 313 -15.50 -28.56 36.91
CA SER A 313 -16.61 -29.44 37.30
C SER A 313 -17.94 -28.70 37.23
N TYR A 314 -18.99 -29.36 36.76
CA TYR A 314 -20.34 -28.81 36.74
C TYR A 314 -21.35 -29.75 37.41
N TYR A 315 -22.27 -29.16 38.16
CA TYR A 315 -23.22 -29.80 39.07
C TYR A 315 -24.65 -29.35 38.76
N GLU A 316 -25.64 -30.17 39.11
CA GLU A 316 -27.06 -29.85 38.95
C GLU A 316 -27.43 -28.53 39.63
N ASN A 317 -26.94 -28.32 40.86
CA ASN A 317 -27.12 -27.12 41.67
C ASN A 317 -25.98 -26.96 42.70
N ASP A 318 -26.07 -25.91 43.52
CA ASP A 318 -25.14 -25.53 44.59
C ASP A 318 -25.05 -26.53 45.76
N LYS A 319 -25.94 -27.53 45.82
CA LYS A 319 -26.09 -28.46 46.96
C LYS A 319 -25.82 -29.92 46.59
N THR A 320 -25.66 -30.22 45.30
CA THR A 320 -25.27 -31.55 44.82
C THR A 320 -23.77 -31.77 44.97
N THR A 321 -23.37 -32.79 45.71
CA THR A 321 -21.96 -33.09 46.02
C THR A 321 -21.23 -33.87 44.92
N THR A 322 -21.95 -34.53 44.01
CA THR A 322 -21.41 -35.25 42.86
C THR A 322 -21.55 -34.43 41.59
N PRO A 323 -20.48 -34.18 40.81
CA PRO A 323 -20.60 -33.45 39.55
C PRO A 323 -21.32 -34.26 38.48
N ASN A 324 -22.12 -33.58 37.66
CA ASN A 324 -22.75 -34.10 36.44
C ASN A 324 -21.73 -34.24 35.28
N GLY A 325 -20.52 -33.71 35.46
CA GLY A 325 -19.37 -33.92 34.60
C GLY A 325 -18.21 -33.01 35.00
N MET A 326 -17.03 -33.37 34.50
CA MET A 326 -15.74 -32.80 34.86
C MET A 326 -14.90 -32.70 33.59
N ILE A 327 -14.29 -31.53 33.37
CA ILE A 327 -13.43 -31.21 32.24
C ILE A 327 -12.02 -30.98 32.79
N ASP A 328 -11.04 -31.69 32.27
CA ASP A 328 -9.63 -31.39 32.50
C ASP A 328 -9.24 -30.20 31.62
N VAL A 329 -8.78 -29.10 32.22
CA VAL A 329 -8.39 -27.90 31.47
C VAL A 329 -7.07 -28.11 30.72
N ASN A 330 -6.27 -29.11 31.11
CA ASN A 330 -5.06 -29.50 30.38
C ASN A 330 -5.37 -30.25 29.06
N GLU A 331 -6.61 -30.72 28.85
CA GLU A 331 -7.06 -31.28 27.56
C GLU A 331 -7.47 -30.19 26.54
N VAL A 332 -7.55 -28.91 26.93
CA VAL A 332 -8.09 -27.83 26.08
C VAL A 332 -7.11 -27.45 24.96
N ILE A 333 -7.57 -27.51 23.71
CA ILE A 333 -6.84 -27.01 22.54
C ILE A 333 -7.11 -25.51 22.36
N CYS A 334 -8.38 -25.14 22.34
CA CYS A 334 -8.82 -23.77 22.08
C CYS A 334 -10.16 -23.42 22.75
N LEU A 335 -10.38 -22.12 22.87
CA LEU A 335 -11.48 -21.49 23.57
C LEU A 335 -12.07 -20.37 22.69
N VAL A 336 -13.33 -20.51 22.28
CA VAL A 336 -14.06 -19.52 21.46
C VAL A 336 -14.92 -18.64 22.36
N LEU A 337 -14.93 -17.33 22.11
CA LEU A 337 -15.72 -16.34 22.85
C LEU A 337 -16.72 -15.65 21.91
N HIS A 338 -18.01 -15.65 22.29
CA HIS A 338 -19.09 -15.02 21.51
C HIS A 338 -19.62 -13.79 22.25
N LYS A 339 -19.52 -12.61 21.63
CA LYS A 339 -19.67 -11.32 22.34
C LYS A 339 -21.12 -10.93 22.70
N SER A 340 -22.14 -11.58 22.12
CA SER A 340 -23.53 -11.63 22.65
C SER A 340 -24.42 -12.53 21.79
N GLY A 341 -25.35 -13.28 22.39
CA GLY A 341 -26.51 -13.84 21.69
C GLY A 341 -27.82 -13.27 22.26
N SER A 342 -28.75 -12.83 21.41
CA SER A 342 -30.01 -12.23 21.87
C SER A 342 -31.09 -13.28 22.15
N PHE A 343 -31.38 -13.56 23.42
CA PHE A 343 -32.32 -14.60 23.81
C PHE A 343 -33.70 -14.02 24.09
N LEU A 344 -34.57 -14.01 23.07
CA LEU A 344 -35.96 -13.54 23.13
C LEU A 344 -36.67 -14.02 24.41
N ASN A 345 -36.90 -13.07 25.34
CA ASN A 345 -37.52 -13.18 26.67
C ASN A 345 -36.58 -13.33 27.90
N ARG A 346 -35.24 -13.41 27.76
CA ARG A 346 -34.29 -13.39 28.91
C ARG A 346 -32.94 -12.70 28.60
N GLY A 347 -32.96 -11.47 28.10
CA GLY A 347 -31.76 -10.65 27.92
C GLY A 347 -30.74 -11.25 26.95
N ASP A 348 -29.49 -10.84 27.11
CA ASP A 348 -28.35 -11.34 26.35
C ASP A 348 -27.53 -12.31 27.21
N ILE A 349 -27.17 -13.47 26.66
CA ILE A 349 -26.32 -14.46 27.32
C ILE A 349 -24.99 -14.52 26.56
N PHE A 350 -23.90 -14.48 27.32
CA PHE A 350 -22.54 -14.35 26.81
C PHE A 350 -21.88 -15.73 26.77
N THR A 351 -21.82 -16.32 25.58
CA THR A 351 -21.48 -17.76 25.41
C THR A 351 -20.03 -18.00 25.04
N PHE A 352 -19.49 -19.14 25.48
CA PHE A 352 -18.13 -19.57 25.15
C PHE A 352 -18.07 -21.09 24.95
N GLU A 353 -17.15 -21.53 24.09
CA GLU A 353 -17.02 -22.94 23.69
C GLU A 353 -15.61 -23.45 23.97
N ILE A 354 -15.54 -24.55 24.71
CA ILE A 354 -14.29 -25.24 25.08
C ILE A 354 -14.10 -26.45 24.16
N TYR A 355 -12.97 -26.53 23.46
CA TYR A 355 -12.62 -27.65 22.56
C TYR A 355 -11.48 -28.48 23.17
N LEU A 356 -11.70 -29.79 23.30
CA LEU A 356 -10.73 -30.72 23.91
C LEU A 356 -10.03 -31.60 22.86
N MET A 357 -8.81 -32.04 23.19
CA MET A 357 -8.03 -33.05 22.45
C MET A 357 -8.82 -34.33 22.11
N SER A 358 -9.85 -34.67 22.89
CA SER A 358 -10.69 -35.86 22.70
C SER A 358 -11.87 -35.65 21.74
N GLU A 359 -11.82 -34.65 20.84
CA GLU A 359 -12.91 -34.18 19.97
C GLU A 359 -14.24 -33.84 20.72
N ARG A 360 -14.17 -33.55 22.02
CA ARG A 360 -15.33 -33.12 22.83
C ARG A 360 -15.43 -31.58 22.81
N VAL A 361 -16.67 -31.08 22.74
CA VAL A 361 -16.98 -29.64 22.80
C VAL A 361 -17.98 -29.36 23.91
N PHE A 362 -17.74 -28.30 24.67
CA PHE A 362 -18.63 -27.84 25.74
C PHE A 362 -19.00 -26.37 25.55
N LEU A 363 -20.28 -26.11 25.26
CA LEU A 363 -20.86 -24.78 25.14
C LEU A 363 -21.46 -24.35 26.49
N PHE A 364 -20.92 -23.25 27.03
CA PHE A 364 -21.36 -22.58 28.25
C PHE A 364 -21.86 -21.15 27.97
N GLY A 365 -22.62 -20.58 28.89
CA GLY A 365 -23.10 -19.19 28.81
C GLY A 365 -23.20 -18.51 30.17
N ALA A 366 -22.77 -17.25 30.23
CA ALA A 366 -22.80 -16.41 31.43
C ALA A 366 -23.87 -15.31 31.34
N GLU A 367 -24.38 -14.86 32.49
CA GLU A 367 -25.39 -13.79 32.58
C GLU A 367 -24.83 -12.37 32.30
N THR A 368 -23.51 -12.23 32.24
CA THR A 368 -22.83 -10.96 31.89
C THR A 368 -21.53 -11.21 31.13
N ALA A 369 -21.13 -10.24 30.30
CA ALA A 369 -19.82 -10.23 29.64
C ALA A 369 -18.65 -10.28 30.67
N TYR A 370 -18.84 -9.68 31.85
CA TYR A 370 -17.85 -9.74 32.93
C TYR A 370 -17.67 -11.17 33.47
N SER A 371 -18.76 -11.89 33.75
CA SER A 371 -18.68 -13.31 34.17
C SER A 371 -18.10 -14.17 33.03
N GLN A 372 -18.50 -13.96 31.77
CA GLN A 372 -17.88 -14.64 30.62
C GLN A 372 -16.35 -14.42 30.61
N ARG A 373 -15.87 -13.17 30.59
CA ARG A 373 -14.43 -12.84 30.54
C ARG A 373 -13.68 -13.38 31.75
N LYS A 374 -14.29 -13.37 32.94
CA LYS A 374 -13.74 -13.93 34.18
C LYS A 374 -13.53 -15.45 34.07
N TRP A 375 -14.52 -16.18 33.57
CA TRP A 375 -14.43 -17.63 33.36
C TRP A 375 -13.45 -17.98 32.23
N THR A 376 -13.51 -17.30 31.08
CA THR A 376 -12.65 -17.61 29.94
C THR A 376 -11.19 -17.30 30.22
N TRP A 377 -10.88 -16.18 30.88
CA TRP A 377 -9.52 -15.86 31.34
C TRP A 377 -9.01 -16.88 32.36
N ALA A 378 -9.84 -17.27 33.35
CA ALA A 378 -9.43 -18.23 34.36
C ALA A 378 -9.19 -19.63 33.78
N ILE A 379 -9.93 -20.04 32.74
CA ILE A 379 -9.68 -21.27 31.98
C ILE A 379 -8.38 -21.12 31.17
N ALA A 380 -8.24 -20.04 30.39
CA ALA A 380 -7.09 -19.79 29.53
C ALA A 380 -5.76 -19.76 30.30
N LYS A 381 -5.73 -19.12 31.48
CA LYS A 381 -4.54 -19.06 32.35
C LYS A 381 -4.06 -20.44 32.88
N HIS A 382 -4.87 -21.50 32.81
CA HIS A 382 -4.43 -22.85 33.17
C HIS A 382 -3.76 -23.62 32.01
N PHE A 383 -4.11 -23.33 30.75
CA PHE A 383 -3.59 -24.10 29.60
C PHE A 383 -2.63 -23.31 28.70
N VAL A 384 -2.67 -21.98 28.71
CA VAL A 384 -1.69 -21.11 28.03
C VAL A 384 -0.43 -20.97 28.92
N PRO A 385 0.77 -21.28 28.41
CA PRO A 385 2.01 -21.20 29.19
C PRO A 385 2.52 -19.75 29.35
N PRO A 386 3.41 -19.47 30.33
CA PRO A 386 3.93 -18.12 30.58
C PRO A 386 4.58 -17.43 29.37
N VAL A 387 5.19 -18.19 28.47
CA VAL A 387 5.79 -17.71 27.20
C VAL A 387 4.77 -17.11 26.22
N ALA A 388 3.47 -17.27 26.49
CA ALA A 388 2.36 -16.70 25.72
C ALA A 388 1.36 -15.92 26.60
N GLU A 389 1.75 -15.51 27.82
CA GLU A 389 0.86 -14.81 28.77
C GLU A 389 0.36 -13.45 28.22
N CYS A 390 1.10 -12.80 27.32
CA CYS A 390 0.65 -11.59 26.62
C CYS A 390 -0.64 -11.79 25.79
N LEU A 391 -0.93 -13.01 25.32
CA LEU A 391 -2.18 -13.33 24.61
C LEU A 391 -3.40 -13.37 25.55
N LEU A 392 -3.17 -13.46 26.88
CA LEU A 392 -4.25 -13.45 27.90
C LEU A 392 -4.71 -12.04 28.26
N GLU A 393 -3.94 -11.00 27.94
CA GLU A 393 -4.30 -9.59 28.19
C GLU A 393 -5.33 -9.05 27.17
N ARG A 394 -5.43 -9.69 25.99
CA ARG A 394 -6.23 -9.23 24.84
C ARG A 394 -7.71 -9.62 24.92
N ASP A 395 -8.57 -8.86 24.23
CA ASP A 395 -10.02 -9.12 24.09
C ASP A 395 -10.31 -10.17 22.98
N CYS A 396 -9.71 -11.35 23.15
CA CYS A 396 -9.70 -12.42 22.14
C CYS A 396 -11.11 -12.96 21.85
N ASP A 397 -11.44 -13.10 20.57
CA ASP A 397 -12.60 -13.83 20.06
C ASP A 397 -12.32 -15.35 19.99
N LEU A 398 -11.06 -15.75 19.87
CA LEU A 398 -10.56 -17.13 19.90
C LEU A 398 -9.10 -17.16 20.40
N ILE A 399 -8.75 -18.12 21.26
CA ILE A 399 -7.38 -18.39 21.71
C ILE A 399 -7.11 -19.91 21.78
N GLY A 400 -5.89 -20.35 21.47
CA GLY A 400 -5.50 -21.76 21.57
C GLY A 400 -4.14 -22.13 20.97
N GLN A 401 -3.81 -23.42 20.99
CA GLN A 401 -2.62 -23.99 20.35
C GLN A 401 -2.93 -24.46 18.92
N LEU A 402 -1.97 -24.26 18.00
CA LEU A 402 -1.99 -24.81 16.64
C LEU A 402 -0.61 -25.35 16.24
N TYR A 403 -0.59 -26.18 15.22
CA TYR A 403 0.64 -26.53 14.50
C TYR A 403 0.90 -25.53 13.38
N TYR A 404 2.16 -25.12 13.18
CA TYR A 404 2.55 -24.17 12.14
C TYR A 404 3.84 -24.56 11.41
N LYS A 405 4.02 -23.96 10.23
CA LYS A 405 5.27 -23.87 9.44
C LYS A 405 5.39 -22.47 8.84
N ASP A 406 6.59 -21.90 8.91
CA ASP A 406 6.94 -20.60 8.35
C ASP A 406 7.85 -20.75 7.11
N CYS A 407 8.31 -19.64 6.54
CA CYS A 407 9.23 -19.63 5.40
C CYS A 407 10.69 -19.99 5.74
N HIS A 408 11.03 -20.15 7.03
CA HIS A 408 12.37 -20.53 7.50
C HIS A 408 12.49 -22.03 7.81
N ASN A 409 11.39 -22.69 8.18
CA ASN A 409 11.32 -24.13 8.45
C ASN A 409 10.05 -24.77 7.85
N LEU A 410 10.11 -25.05 6.54
CA LEU A 410 9.03 -25.72 5.80
C LEU A 410 8.99 -27.24 6.00
N ASP A 411 10.02 -27.84 6.60
CA ASP A 411 10.15 -29.30 6.72
C ASP A 411 9.42 -29.85 7.95
N GLN A 412 9.57 -29.21 9.12
CA GLN A 412 9.04 -29.71 10.39
C GLN A 412 7.87 -28.86 10.92
N TRP A 413 6.77 -29.51 11.32
CA TRP A 413 5.70 -28.82 12.05
C TRP A 413 6.14 -28.50 13.48
N ARG A 414 5.83 -27.28 13.92
CA ARG A 414 6.08 -26.78 15.29
C ARG A 414 4.77 -26.41 15.96
N LYS A 415 4.75 -26.30 17.28
CA LYS A 415 3.60 -25.80 18.05
C LYS A 415 3.75 -24.30 18.31
N GLY A 416 2.66 -23.57 18.21
CA GLY A 416 2.58 -22.15 18.52
C GLY A 416 1.26 -21.82 19.21
N TRP A 417 1.26 -20.70 19.93
CA TRP A 417 0.08 -20.17 20.59
C TRP A 417 -0.50 -19.03 19.75
N PHE A 418 -1.80 -19.09 19.49
CA PHE A 418 -2.49 -18.19 18.57
C PHE A 418 -3.70 -17.56 19.26
N ALA A 419 -3.99 -16.31 18.88
CA ALA A 419 -5.19 -15.61 19.30
C ALA A 419 -5.75 -14.73 18.17
N ILE A 420 -7.08 -14.61 18.08
CA ILE A 420 -7.76 -13.69 17.17
C ILE A 420 -8.43 -12.60 18.02
N GLU A 421 -8.13 -11.34 17.69
CA GLU A 421 -8.90 -10.17 18.12
C GLU A 421 -9.33 -9.44 16.85
N LYS A 422 -10.65 -9.42 16.60
CA LYS A 422 -11.35 -8.73 15.48
C LYS A 422 -10.90 -9.15 14.08
N SER A 423 -9.69 -8.75 13.69
CA SER A 423 -9.11 -8.92 12.35
C SER A 423 -7.60 -9.13 12.37
N SER A 424 -7.01 -9.27 13.55
CA SER A 424 -5.60 -9.59 13.75
C SER A 424 -5.48 -11.00 14.31
N LEU A 425 -4.66 -11.82 13.68
CA LEU A 425 -4.18 -13.10 14.23
C LEU A 425 -2.82 -12.82 14.89
N TYR A 426 -2.79 -12.76 16.22
CA TYR A 426 -1.58 -12.66 17.01
C TYR A 426 -1.05 -14.06 17.34
N PHE A 427 0.27 -14.21 17.47
CA PHE A 427 0.86 -15.49 17.84
C PHE A 427 2.22 -15.37 18.53
N CYS A 428 2.49 -16.35 19.40
CA CYS A 428 3.76 -16.58 20.06
C CYS A 428 4.29 -17.95 19.62
N LEU A 429 5.49 -17.96 19.02
CA LEU A 429 6.13 -19.17 18.51
C LEU A 429 7.11 -19.72 19.55
N GLU A 430 7.21 -21.05 19.67
CA GLU A 430 8.11 -21.70 20.63
C GLU A 430 9.59 -21.49 20.26
N MET A 431 10.17 -20.42 20.81
CA MET A 431 11.59 -20.01 20.78
C MET A 431 11.97 -19.45 22.16
N GLU A 432 13.26 -19.40 22.50
CA GLU A 432 13.72 -18.99 23.84
C GLU A 432 13.49 -17.48 24.12
N ASP A 433 13.47 -16.65 23.08
CA ASP A 433 13.10 -15.22 23.12
C ASP A 433 11.80 -14.99 22.31
N ALA A 434 10.64 -15.42 22.84
CA ALA A 434 9.36 -15.38 22.12
C ALA A 434 8.74 -13.96 22.07
N GLU A 435 9.10 -13.18 21.06
CA GLU A 435 8.35 -11.95 20.71
C GLU A 435 6.96 -12.29 20.12
N GLU A 436 5.98 -11.42 20.37
CA GLU A 436 4.63 -11.50 19.78
C GLU A 436 4.64 -10.94 18.35
N ASP A 437 4.31 -11.77 17.36
CA ASP A 437 4.07 -11.35 15.97
C ASP A 437 2.57 -11.40 15.64
N SER A 438 2.17 -10.72 14.56
CA SER A 438 0.78 -10.67 14.11
C SER A 438 0.65 -10.63 12.60
N ILE A 439 -0.42 -11.26 12.10
CA ILE A 439 -0.89 -11.16 10.71
C ILE A 439 -2.24 -10.44 10.73
N TYR A 440 -2.34 -9.32 10.01
CA TYR A 440 -3.61 -8.60 9.85
C TYR A 440 -4.42 -9.25 8.73
N LEU A 441 -5.49 -9.96 9.10
CA LEU A 441 -6.21 -10.89 8.23
C LEU A 441 -6.89 -10.21 7.04
N ARG A 442 -7.32 -8.95 7.17
CA ARG A 442 -7.85 -8.16 6.04
C ARG A 442 -6.80 -7.82 4.98
N ARG A 443 -5.48 -7.90 5.27
CA ARG A 443 -4.37 -7.73 4.30
C ARG A 443 -3.91 -9.03 3.61
N LEU A 444 -4.51 -10.18 3.93
CA LEU A 444 -4.13 -11.44 3.28
C LEU A 444 -4.23 -11.33 1.75
N GLN A 445 -3.21 -11.83 1.07
CA GLN A 445 -3.12 -11.92 -0.39
C GLN A 445 -3.65 -13.26 -0.89
N GLU A 446 -3.45 -14.31 -0.07
CA GLU A 446 -3.95 -15.66 -0.29
C GLU A 446 -4.43 -16.23 1.05
N LEU A 447 -5.58 -16.90 1.01
CA LEU A 447 -6.20 -17.69 2.06
C LEU A 447 -6.70 -18.96 1.37
N THR A 448 -6.15 -20.13 1.68
CA THR A 448 -6.46 -21.37 0.92
C THR A 448 -6.27 -22.63 1.76
N ILE A 449 -7.23 -23.55 1.71
CA ILE A 449 -7.09 -24.89 2.30
C ILE A 449 -6.35 -25.81 1.32
N SER A 450 -5.40 -26.59 1.85
CA SER A 450 -4.74 -27.68 1.13
C SER A 450 -4.71 -28.94 2.01
N THR A 451 -5.17 -30.08 1.48
CA THR A 451 -5.10 -31.36 2.21
C THR A 451 -3.76 -32.04 1.93
N VAL A 452 -2.98 -32.30 2.98
CA VAL A 452 -1.68 -32.97 2.93
C VAL A 452 -1.82 -34.41 3.47
N MET A 453 -1.17 -35.36 2.80
CA MET A 453 -1.02 -36.74 3.30
C MET A 453 0.22 -36.79 4.20
N GLN A 454 0.04 -37.09 5.50
CA GLN A 454 1.14 -37.27 6.44
C GLN A 454 0.92 -38.55 7.25
N ASN A 455 1.93 -39.43 7.31
CA ASN A 455 1.88 -40.74 7.97
C ASN A 455 0.73 -41.68 7.53
N GLY A 456 0.04 -41.37 6.44
CA GLY A 456 -1.15 -42.10 5.95
C GLY A 456 -2.48 -41.40 6.24
N GLU A 457 -2.48 -40.40 7.11
CA GLU A 457 -3.65 -39.59 7.46
C GLU A 457 -3.77 -38.34 6.58
N LYS A 458 -4.97 -37.76 6.54
CA LYS A 458 -5.28 -36.52 5.80
C LYS A 458 -5.36 -35.36 6.77
N ILE A 459 -4.38 -34.46 6.70
CA ILE A 459 -4.36 -33.22 7.47
C ILE A 459 -4.81 -32.09 6.53
N ASP A 460 -5.88 -31.39 6.89
CA ASP A 460 -6.27 -30.15 6.21
C ASP A 460 -5.42 -28.99 6.76
N VAL A 461 -4.73 -28.27 5.88
CA VAL A 461 -3.75 -27.22 6.20
C VAL A 461 -4.22 -25.90 5.58
N LEU A 462 -4.26 -24.84 6.39
CA LEU A 462 -4.60 -23.49 5.94
C LEU A 462 -3.33 -22.70 5.59
N LEU A 463 -3.28 -22.20 4.36
CA LEU A 463 -2.25 -21.30 3.85
C LEU A 463 -2.68 -19.85 4.05
N LEU A 464 -1.82 -19.05 4.70
CA LEU A 464 -1.94 -17.62 4.92
C LEU A 464 -0.75 -16.89 4.27
N VAL A 465 -1.01 -15.89 3.42
CA VAL A 465 0.05 -15.05 2.84
C VAL A 465 -0.23 -13.56 3.11
N GLU A 466 0.63 -12.89 3.87
CA GLU A 466 0.57 -11.44 4.14
C GLU A 466 1.91 -10.78 3.79
N LYS A 467 1.89 -9.80 2.87
CA LYS A 467 3.08 -9.04 2.43
C LYS A 467 4.27 -9.89 1.95
N GLY A 468 4.05 -11.15 1.55
CA GLY A 468 5.10 -12.10 1.17
C GLY A 468 5.65 -12.93 2.33
N ARG A 469 5.20 -12.72 3.57
CA ARG A 469 5.30 -13.73 4.64
C ARG A 469 4.28 -14.83 4.34
N THR A 470 4.70 -16.08 4.45
CA THR A 470 3.85 -17.26 4.25
C THR A 470 3.83 -18.09 5.52
N LEU A 471 2.64 -18.34 6.06
CA LEU A 471 2.41 -19.18 7.22
C LEU A 471 1.43 -20.29 6.84
N TYR A 472 1.80 -21.54 7.14
CA TYR A 472 0.92 -22.70 7.06
C TYR A 472 0.50 -23.07 8.48
N ILE A 473 -0.79 -23.30 8.73
CA ILE A 473 -1.30 -23.74 10.03
C ILE A 473 -2.26 -24.92 9.91
N HIS A 474 -2.29 -25.80 10.91
CA HIS A 474 -3.33 -26.83 11.05
C HIS A 474 -3.71 -27.10 12.51
N GLY A 475 -4.94 -27.59 12.71
CA GLY A 475 -5.47 -27.97 14.01
C GLY A 475 -4.89 -29.28 14.55
N HIS A 476 -5.17 -29.57 15.81
CA HIS A 476 -4.85 -30.84 16.47
C HIS A 476 -5.79 -31.97 16.07
N THR A 477 -7.03 -31.62 15.72
CA THR A 477 -8.11 -32.51 15.27
C THR A 477 -8.75 -31.92 14.01
N LYS A 478 -9.78 -32.57 13.46
CA LYS A 478 -10.58 -31.93 12.39
C LYS A 478 -11.49 -30.82 12.93
N LEU A 479 -11.85 -30.86 14.22
CA LEU A 479 -12.90 -30.01 14.78
C LEU A 479 -12.38 -28.60 15.13
N ASP A 480 -11.25 -28.50 15.81
CA ASP A 480 -10.58 -27.22 16.07
C ASP A 480 -10.05 -26.59 14.77
N PHE A 481 -9.55 -27.38 13.80
CA PHE A 481 -9.19 -26.85 12.48
C PHE A 481 -10.37 -26.12 11.80
N MET A 482 -11.58 -26.69 11.82
CA MET A 482 -12.76 -26.05 11.24
C MET A 482 -13.19 -24.77 11.97
N VAL A 483 -12.99 -24.71 13.30
CA VAL A 483 -13.26 -23.53 14.13
C VAL A 483 -12.27 -22.41 13.77
N TRP A 484 -10.98 -22.71 13.78
CA TRP A 484 -9.91 -21.79 13.39
C TRP A 484 -10.08 -21.31 11.94
N TYR A 485 -10.39 -22.20 11.00
CA TYR A 485 -10.69 -21.83 9.62
C TYR A 485 -11.85 -20.84 9.54
N THR A 486 -13.00 -21.14 10.13
CA THR A 486 -14.20 -20.29 10.07
C THR A 486 -13.97 -18.94 10.75
N ALA A 487 -13.23 -18.91 11.87
CA ALA A 487 -12.87 -17.68 12.56
C ALA A 487 -11.93 -16.80 11.71
N ILE A 488 -10.91 -17.40 11.09
CA ILE A 488 -9.97 -16.70 10.21
C ILE A 488 -10.65 -16.23 8.92
N GLU A 489 -11.48 -17.06 8.29
CA GLU A 489 -12.26 -16.71 7.09
C GLU A 489 -13.17 -15.50 7.34
N LYS A 490 -13.90 -15.51 8.46
CA LYS A 490 -14.73 -14.38 8.91
C LYS A 490 -13.88 -13.12 9.15
N ALA A 491 -12.80 -13.22 9.92
CA ALA A 491 -11.95 -12.10 10.30
C ALA A 491 -11.07 -11.54 9.15
N ALA A 492 -10.86 -12.34 8.10
CA ALA A 492 -10.21 -11.93 6.85
C ALA A 492 -11.18 -11.33 5.82
N GLY A 493 -12.48 -11.56 5.98
CA GLY A 493 -13.55 -11.15 5.07
C GLY A 493 -13.97 -9.68 5.22
N THR A 494 -15.24 -9.41 4.92
CA THR A 494 -15.91 -8.14 5.17
C THR A 494 -17.13 -8.38 6.06
N ASP A 495 -17.21 -7.66 7.18
CA ASP A 495 -18.22 -7.77 8.23
C ASP A 495 -18.98 -6.45 8.48
N GLY A 496 -18.67 -5.40 7.70
CA GLY A 496 -19.31 -4.10 7.73
C GLY A 496 -19.18 -3.33 6.41
N ASN A 497 -19.88 -2.20 6.28
CA ASN A 497 -19.76 -1.27 5.15
C ASN A 497 -18.72 -0.15 5.44
N ALA A 498 -18.09 -0.11 6.62
CA ALA A 498 -17.06 0.88 6.89
C ALA A 498 -15.81 0.58 6.06
N LEU A 499 -15.08 1.63 5.68
CA LEU A 499 -13.93 1.51 4.77
C LEU A 499 -12.80 0.63 5.33
N GLN A 500 -12.64 0.61 6.65
CA GLN A 500 -11.65 -0.20 7.38
C GLN A 500 -12.02 -1.69 7.47
N ASP A 501 -13.31 -2.03 7.31
CA ASP A 501 -13.83 -3.39 7.41
C ASP A 501 -13.72 -4.14 6.06
N GLN A 502 -13.19 -3.47 5.04
CA GLN A 502 -13.01 -4.04 3.71
C GLN A 502 -11.76 -4.90 3.63
N GLN A 503 -11.75 -5.87 2.70
CA GLN A 503 -10.51 -6.58 2.36
C GLN A 503 -9.51 -5.58 1.76
N LEU A 504 -8.30 -5.50 2.32
CA LEU A 504 -7.27 -4.52 1.96
C LEU A 504 -6.14 -5.13 1.13
N SER A 505 -5.60 -4.33 0.23
CA SER A 505 -4.34 -4.60 -0.44
C SER A 505 -3.13 -4.37 0.50
N LYS A 506 -1.93 -4.74 0.04
CA LYS A 506 -0.65 -4.47 0.74
C LYS A 506 -0.40 -3.00 1.11
N ASN A 507 -1.10 -2.05 0.48
CA ASN A 507 -0.94 -0.60 0.65
C ASN A 507 -2.10 0.04 1.47
N ASP A 508 -2.89 -0.73 2.20
CA ASP A 508 -4.07 -0.26 2.98
C ASP A 508 -5.19 0.40 2.15
N VAL A 509 -5.25 0.07 0.86
CA VAL A 509 -6.36 0.43 -0.05
C VAL A 509 -7.28 -0.78 -0.22
N PRO A 510 -8.61 -0.67 -0.08
CA PRO A 510 -9.56 -1.76 -0.33
C PRO A 510 -9.39 -2.41 -1.71
N ILE A 511 -9.49 -3.74 -1.78
CA ILE A 511 -9.22 -4.53 -2.99
C ILE A 511 -10.18 -4.16 -4.13
N ILE A 512 -11.44 -3.82 -3.82
CA ILE A 512 -12.39 -3.28 -4.81
C ILE A 512 -11.88 -1.98 -5.45
N VAL A 513 -11.47 -1.00 -4.65
CA VAL A 513 -10.94 0.28 -5.14
C VAL A 513 -9.67 0.06 -5.96
N ASN A 514 -8.72 -0.71 -5.44
CA ASN A 514 -7.46 -1.00 -6.11
C ASN A 514 -7.67 -1.77 -7.44
N SER A 515 -8.62 -2.71 -7.50
CA SER A 515 -8.94 -3.48 -8.71
C SER A 515 -9.63 -2.63 -9.77
N CYS A 516 -10.62 -1.82 -9.39
CA CYS A 516 -11.26 -0.87 -10.31
C CYS A 516 -10.25 0.16 -10.85
N ILE A 517 -9.41 0.73 -9.98
CA ILE A 517 -8.35 1.67 -10.39
C ILE A 517 -7.35 1.01 -11.35
N ALA A 518 -6.87 -0.20 -11.05
CA ALA A 518 -5.94 -0.90 -11.94
C ALA A 518 -6.57 -1.17 -13.32
N PHE A 519 -7.82 -1.64 -13.35
CA PHE A 519 -8.54 -1.92 -14.60
C PHE A 519 -8.78 -0.65 -15.45
N VAL A 520 -9.21 0.45 -14.83
CA VAL A 520 -9.45 1.72 -15.52
C VAL A 520 -8.12 2.39 -15.92
N THR A 521 -7.05 2.21 -15.16
CA THR A 521 -5.70 2.65 -15.57
C THR A 521 -5.26 1.87 -16.81
N GLN A 522 -5.41 0.54 -16.82
CA GLN A 522 -4.94 -0.31 -17.91
C GLN A 522 -5.74 -0.16 -19.22
N TYR A 523 -7.07 -0.05 -19.13
CA TYR A 523 -7.95 -0.07 -20.31
C TYR A 523 -8.71 1.25 -20.56
N GLY A 524 -8.69 2.19 -19.61
CA GLY A 524 -9.55 3.37 -19.61
C GLY A 524 -8.87 4.72 -19.84
N LEU A 525 -7.54 4.84 -19.69
CA LEU A 525 -6.83 6.13 -19.84
C LEU A 525 -7.04 6.78 -21.23
N GLY A 526 -7.25 5.99 -22.28
CA GLY A 526 -7.59 6.47 -23.64
C GLY A 526 -9.09 6.56 -23.96
N SER A 527 -9.98 6.21 -23.03
CA SER A 527 -11.43 6.14 -23.30
C SER A 527 -12.11 7.50 -23.10
N LYS A 528 -12.77 8.00 -24.16
CA LYS A 528 -13.41 9.32 -24.13
C LYS A 528 -14.54 9.40 -23.11
N HIS A 529 -14.51 10.44 -22.29
CA HIS A 529 -15.47 10.72 -21.23
C HIS A 529 -15.61 9.60 -20.19
N ILE A 530 -14.50 8.93 -19.88
CA ILE A 530 -14.39 7.99 -18.76
C ILE A 530 -14.88 8.64 -17.45
N TYR A 531 -15.50 7.84 -16.56
CA TYR A 531 -16.23 8.28 -15.36
C TYR A 531 -17.50 9.14 -15.56
N LEU A 532 -17.69 9.83 -16.68
CA LEU A 532 -18.93 10.58 -16.99
C LEU A 532 -20.00 9.73 -17.70
N LYS A 533 -19.60 8.66 -18.39
CA LYS A 533 -20.53 7.63 -18.82
C LYS A 533 -20.94 6.76 -17.63
N ASN A 534 -22.17 6.26 -17.69
CA ASN A 534 -22.68 5.26 -16.77
C ASN A 534 -22.66 3.88 -17.45
N GLY A 535 -22.52 2.83 -16.65
CA GLY A 535 -22.62 1.42 -17.07
C GLY A 535 -24.05 0.90 -17.06
N ASP A 536 -24.19 -0.42 -17.20
CA ASP A 536 -25.48 -1.08 -16.97
C ASP A 536 -25.74 -1.27 -15.47
N SER A 537 -26.88 -0.76 -14.98
CA SER A 537 -27.22 -0.77 -13.55
C SER A 537 -27.40 -2.17 -12.96
N SER A 538 -27.68 -3.20 -13.77
CA SER A 538 -27.75 -4.59 -13.31
C SER A 538 -26.33 -5.15 -13.16
N ASN A 539 -25.47 -4.96 -14.16
CA ASN A 539 -24.07 -5.39 -14.12
C ASN A 539 -23.32 -4.75 -12.94
N VAL A 540 -23.54 -3.46 -12.71
CA VAL A 540 -22.91 -2.70 -11.61
C VAL A 540 -23.30 -3.28 -10.25
N VAL A 541 -24.57 -3.64 -10.04
CA VAL A 541 -25.02 -4.24 -8.78
C VAL A 541 -24.47 -5.67 -8.62
N GLU A 542 -24.54 -6.51 -9.65
CA GLU A 542 -24.00 -7.89 -9.58
C GLU A 542 -22.50 -7.91 -9.29
N LEU A 543 -21.73 -7.02 -9.93
CA LEU A 543 -20.29 -6.91 -9.73
C LEU A 543 -19.94 -6.30 -8.36
N LEU A 544 -20.70 -5.31 -7.87
CA LEU A 544 -20.51 -4.74 -6.54
C LEU A 544 -20.80 -5.75 -5.43
N GLU A 545 -21.90 -6.50 -5.51
CA GLU A 545 -22.20 -7.57 -4.54
C GLU A 545 -21.20 -8.73 -4.63
N SER A 546 -20.64 -9.00 -5.81
CA SER A 546 -19.52 -9.95 -5.96
C SER A 546 -18.27 -9.48 -5.19
N PHE A 547 -17.93 -8.19 -5.25
CA PHE A 547 -16.83 -7.61 -4.48
C PHE A 547 -17.12 -7.59 -2.97
N LYS A 548 -18.36 -7.28 -2.54
CA LYS A 548 -18.78 -7.33 -1.12
C LYS A 548 -18.77 -8.75 -0.55
N LYS A 549 -18.88 -9.78 -1.39
CA LYS A 549 -18.81 -11.18 -0.94
C LYS A 549 -17.37 -11.64 -0.71
N ASP A 550 -16.49 -11.46 -1.70
CA ASP A 550 -15.05 -11.72 -1.58
C ASP A 550 -14.29 -11.00 -2.70
N ALA A 551 -13.77 -9.81 -2.40
CA ALA A 551 -13.05 -8.99 -3.36
C ALA A 551 -11.76 -9.65 -3.90
N ARG A 552 -11.15 -10.60 -3.17
CA ARG A 552 -9.97 -11.37 -3.64
C ARG A 552 -10.30 -12.32 -4.79
N SER A 553 -11.49 -12.93 -4.81
CA SER A 553 -11.93 -13.79 -5.92
C SER A 553 -12.22 -13.00 -7.21
N VAL A 554 -12.60 -11.73 -7.12
CA VAL A 554 -13.09 -10.94 -8.26
C VAL A 554 -11.93 -10.52 -9.17
N LYS A 555 -11.82 -11.20 -10.31
CA LYS A 555 -10.78 -10.95 -11.32
C LYS A 555 -11.40 -10.25 -12.54
N LEU A 556 -11.31 -8.92 -12.55
CA LEU A 556 -11.68 -8.08 -13.69
C LEU A 556 -10.86 -8.48 -14.93
N ARG A 557 -11.51 -8.42 -16.09
CA ARG A 557 -10.97 -8.84 -17.40
C ARG A 557 -11.68 -8.07 -18.51
N ALA A 558 -10.91 -7.53 -19.46
CA ALA A 558 -11.44 -6.90 -20.66
C ALA A 558 -12.29 -7.90 -21.46
N GLY A 559 -13.31 -7.41 -22.15
CA GLY A 559 -14.27 -8.23 -22.90
C GLY A 559 -15.28 -9.01 -22.07
N LYS A 560 -15.01 -9.35 -20.80
CA LYS A 560 -16.03 -9.84 -19.85
C LYS A 560 -16.74 -8.69 -19.12
N HIS A 561 -16.00 -7.69 -18.68
CA HIS A 561 -16.54 -6.56 -17.91
C HIS A 561 -16.35 -5.28 -18.73
N GLN A 562 -17.39 -4.46 -18.83
CA GLN A 562 -17.30 -3.17 -19.51
C GLN A 562 -16.52 -2.18 -18.65
N LEU A 563 -15.92 -1.19 -19.30
CA LEU A 563 -15.15 -0.15 -18.62
C LEU A 563 -16.06 0.78 -17.81
N GLU A 564 -17.20 1.15 -18.39
CA GLU A 564 -18.24 1.97 -17.78
C GLU A 564 -18.80 1.31 -16.50
N ASP A 565 -19.15 0.02 -16.55
CA ASP A 565 -19.61 -0.76 -15.38
C ASP A 565 -18.58 -0.71 -14.22
N VAL A 566 -17.29 -0.88 -14.52
CA VAL A 566 -16.23 -0.85 -13.50
C VAL A 566 -16.04 0.56 -12.91
N THR A 567 -16.25 1.62 -13.69
CA THR A 567 -16.24 3.00 -13.15
C THR A 567 -17.44 3.30 -12.26
N ASP A 568 -18.62 2.75 -12.56
CA ASP A 568 -19.81 2.90 -11.74
C ASP A 568 -19.77 2.06 -10.47
N VAL A 569 -19.16 0.87 -10.49
CA VAL A 569 -18.86 0.10 -9.27
C VAL A 569 -17.96 0.88 -8.32
N LEU A 570 -16.91 1.55 -8.82
CA LEU A 570 -16.03 2.38 -7.99
C LEU A 570 -16.78 3.57 -7.35
N LYS A 571 -17.56 4.31 -8.15
CA LYS A 571 -18.37 5.44 -7.64
C LYS A 571 -19.44 4.97 -6.65
N SER A 572 -20.09 3.84 -6.93
CA SER A 572 -21.17 3.27 -6.10
C SER A 572 -20.67 2.68 -4.79
N PHE A 573 -19.46 2.11 -4.77
CA PHE A 573 -18.81 1.69 -3.53
C PHE A 573 -18.54 2.89 -2.61
N LEU A 574 -17.91 3.94 -3.14
CA LEU A 574 -17.56 5.14 -2.37
C LEU A 574 -18.81 5.89 -1.83
N SER A 575 -19.96 5.78 -2.49
CA SER A 575 -21.23 6.34 -2.00
C SER A 575 -22.03 5.42 -1.07
N GLN A 576 -21.65 4.14 -0.91
CA GLN A 576 -22.35 3.16 -0.06
C GLN A 576 -21.62 2.82 1.25
N ILE A 577 -20.34 3.16 1.40
CA ILE A 577 -19.60 3.01 2.67
C ILE A 577 -20.19 3.90 3.79
N ASP A 578 -20.11 3.46 5.04
CA ASP A 578 -20.85 4.08 6.17
C ASP A 578 -20.47 5.55 6.46
N ASP A 579 -19.19 5.92 6.27
CA ASP A 579 -18.72 7.31 6.26
C ASP A 579 -18.03 7.63 4.92
N ALA A 580 -18.12 8.90 4.51
CA ALA A 580 -17.54 9.40 3.28
C ALA A 580 -16.01 9.25 3.28
N LEU A 581 -15.38 9.10 2.11
CA LEU A 581 -13.92 8.92 2.05
C LEU A 581 -13.16 10.10 2.68
N LEU A 582 -13.68 11.32 2.49
CA LEU A 582 -13.15 12.56 3.08
C LEU A 582 -13.64 12.83 4.53
N THR A 583 -14.41 11.89 5.10
CA THR A 583 -15.15 11.94 6.38
C THR A 583 -16.21 13.02 6.48
N LYS A 584 -17.41 12.68 6.97
CA LYS A 584 -18.51 13.64 7.21
C LYS A 584 -18.13 14.67 8.29
N GLU A 585 -17.26 14.29 9.24
CA GLU A 585 -16.73 15.19 10.27
C GLU A 585 -15.91 16.35 9.66
N LEU A 586 -15.01 16.05 8.71
CA LEU A 586 -14.13 17.07 8.14
C LEU A 586 -14.80 17.94 7.07
N TYR A 587 -16.02 17.64 6.62
CA TYR A 587 -16.74 18.37 5.57
C TYR A 587 -16.68 19.91 5.71
N PRO A 588 -16.97 20.53 6.87
CA PRO A 588 -16.93 21.99 7.00
C PRO A 588 -15.51 22.56 6.83
N PHE A 589 -14.48 21.79 7.19
CA PHE A 589 -13.08 22.20 7.07
C PHE A 589 -12.63 22.19 5.61
N TRP A 590 -12.98 21.14 4.85
CA TRP A 590 -12.72 21.06 3.40
C TRP A 590 -13.29 22.27 2.65
N ILE A 591 -14.54 22.65 2.92
CA ILE A 591 -15.19 23.82 2.31
C ILE A 591 -14.53 25.13 2.76
N SER A 592 -14.27 25.31 4.06
CA SER A 592 -13.62 26.54 4.61
C SER A 592 -12.17 26.77 4.13
N ALA A 593 -11.54 25.77 3.50
CA ALA A 593 -10.26 25.97 2.87
C ALA A 593 -10.37 26.92 1.66
N LEU A 594 -11.51 26.94 0.95
CA LEU A 594 -11.74 27.75 -0.24
C LEU A 594 -11.73 29.27 0.05
N ASP A 595 -12.07 29.68 1.28
CA ASP A 595 -11.92 31.07 1.74
C ASP A 595 -10.44 31.56 1.62
N THR A 596 -9.50 30.62 1.57
CA THR A 596 -8.05 30.88 1.49
C THR A 596 -7.62 31.25 0.07
N GLN A 597 -7.53 32.55 -0.18
CA GLN A 597 -7.10 33.12 -1.47
C GLN A 597 -5.68 32.67 -1.89
N ASN A 598 -4.77 32.46 -0.94
CA ASN A 598 -3.42 31.95 -1.22
C ASN A 598 -3.44 30.42 -1.41
N GLU A 599 -3.24 29.98 -2.66
CA GLU A 599 -3.21 28.57 -3.05
C GLU A 599 -2.21 27.73 -2.25
N LYS A 600 -0.99 28.23 -1.98
CA LYS A 600 0.01 27.47 -1.19
C LYS A 600 -0.45 27.23 0.25
N GLU A 601 -1.15 28.19 0.83
CA GLU A 601 -1.75 28.05 2.17
C GLU A 601 -2.99 27.13 2.14
N ARG A 602 -3.77 27.17 1.06
CA ARG A 602 -4.92 26.27 0.85
C ARG A 602 -4.47 24.81 0.71
N VAL A 603 -3.43 24.55 -0.08
CA VAL A 603 -2.76 23.24 -0.19
C VAL A 603 -2.17 22.81 1.16
N ARG A 604 -1.57 23.71 1.94
CA ARG A 604 -1.09 23.41 3.31
C ARG A 604 -2.22 22.98 4.25
N LYS A 605 -3.41 23.61 4.15
CA LYS A 605 -4.62 23.22 4.90
C LYS A 605 -5.13 21.85 4.45
N TYR A 606 -5.27 21.60 3.15
CA TYR A 606 -5.65 20.27 2.65
C TYR A 606 -4.69 19.17 3.12
N GLY A 607 -3.37 19.38 3.03
CA GLY A 607 -2.38 18.44 3.56
C GLY A 607 -2.48 18.21 5.08
N ALA A 608 -2.96 19.19 5.85
CA ALA A 608 -3.26 19.00 7.27
C ALA A 608 -4.51 18.10 7.48
N PHE A 609 -5.57 18.30 6.69
CA PHE A 609 -6.80 17.49 6.75
C PHE A 609 -6.55 16.04 6.28
N ILE A 610 -5.76 15.85 5.23
CA ILE A 610 -5.33 14.52 4.75
C ILE A 610 -4.58 13.76 5.86
N ARG A 611 -3.73 14.43 6.64
CA ARG A 611 -3.01 13.82 7.77
C ARG A 611 -3.93 13.45 8.94
N THR A 612 -5.07 14.10 9.11
CA THR A 612 -6.08 13.72 10.15
C THR A 612 -7.04 12.62 9.70
N LEU A 613 -7.10 12.25 8.41
CA LEU A 613 -7.92 11.13 7.96
C LEU A 613 -7.42 9.79 8.57
N PRO A 614 -8.33 8.84 8.86
CA PRO A 614 -7.96 7.47 9.24
C PRO A 614 -7.00 6.82 8.23
N PRO A 615 -6.13 5.87 8.64
CA PRO A 615 -5.09 5.32 7.76
C PRO A 615 -5.61 4.77 6.42
N VAL A 616 -6.71 4.00 6.46
CA VAL A 616 -7.34 3.41 5.27
C VAL A 616 -7.98 4.51 4.38
N ASN A 617 -8.65 5.51 4.96
CA ASN A 617 -9.18 6.66 4.22
C ASN A 617 -8.04 7.42 3.53
N ARG A 618 -6.93 7.68 4.22
CA ARG A 618 -5.77 8.41 3.66
C ARG A 618 -5.10 7.62 2.52
N ALA A 619 -4.87 6.32 2.69
CA ALA A 619 -4.32 5.46 1.64
C ALA A 619 -5.25 5.37 0.42
N THR A 620 -6.56 5.16 0.66
CA THR A 620 -7.58 5.08 -0.40
C THR A 620 -7.72 6.40 -1.16
N LEU A 621 -7.67 7.54 -0.46
CA LEU A 621 -7.66 8.86 -1.08
C LEU A 621 -6.38 9.08 -1.91
N ALA A 622 -5.21 8.71 -1.39
CA ALA A 622 -3.94 8.85 -2.13
C ALA A 622 -3.99 8.08 -3.46
N ALA A 623 -4.36 6.80 -3.43
CA ALA A 623 -4.44 5.96 -4.63
C ALA A 623 -5.52 6.44 -5.63
N LEU A 624 -6.65 6.96 -5.13
CA LEU A 624 -7.69 7.50 -5.99
C LEU A 624 -7.28 8.83 -6.64
N ILE A 625 -6.70 9.77 -5.89
CA ILE A 625 -6.25 11.06 -6.43
C ILE A 625 -5.05 10.85 -7.38
N GLU A 626 -4.15 9.90 -7.09
CA GLU A 626 -3.11 9.45 -8.02
C GLU A 626 -3.70 8.93 -9.34
N HIS A 627 -4.75 8.11 -9.29
CA HIS A 627 -5.44 7.62 -10.48
C HIS A 627 -6.08 8.76 -11.28
N LEU A 628 -6.83 9.66 -10.61
CA LEU A 628 -7.45 10.81 -11.27
C LEU A 628 -6.41 11.79 -11.84
N TYR A 629 -5.24 11.90 -11.20
CA TYR A 629 -4.08 12.63 -11.73
C TYR A 629 -3.53 11.99 -13.02
N ARG A 630 -3.41 10.64 -13.09
CA ARG A 630 -3.08 9.94 -14.35
C ARG A 630 -4.16 10.18 -15.43
N VAL A 631 -5.45 10.09 -15.08
CA VAL A 631 -6.55 10.30 -16.05
C VAL A 631 -6.50 11.69 -16.67
N GLN A 632 -6.28 12.75 -15.89
CA GLN A 632 -6.19 14.11 -16.44
C GLN A 632 -4.89 14.41 -17.19
N LYS A 633 -3.77 13.69 -16.94
CA LYS A 633 -2.60 13.77 -17.84
C LYS A 633 -2.94 13.31 -19.26
N CYS A 634 -3.87 12.38 -19.39
CA CYS A 634 -4.37 11.88 -20.68
C CYS A 634 -5.54 12.68 -21.27
N SER A 635 -5.83 13.90 -20.75
CA SER A 635 -7.00 14.70 -21.11
C SER A 635 -7.11 15.06 -22.60
N GLU A 636 -6.00 15.16 -23.33
CA GLU A 636 -6.01 15.37 -24.79
C GLU A 636 -6.69 14.23 -25.56
N THR A 637 -6.62 13.00 -25.03
CA THR A 637 -7.18 11.80 -25.65
C THR A 637 -8.56 11.46 -25.09
N ASN A 638 -8.72 11.49 -23.76
CA ASN A 638 -9.94 11.06 -23.06
C ASN A 638 -10.93 12.19 -22.75
N HIS A 639 -10.55 13.45 -22.94
CA HIS A 639 -11.38 14.66 -22.72
C HIS A 639 -11.81 14.89 -21.25
N MET A 640 -11.10 14.30 -20.29
CA MET A 640 -11.33 14.46 -18.85
C MET A 640 -10.29 15.40 -18.23
N ASN A 641 -10.65 16.68 -18.11
CA ASN A 641 -9.88 17.64 -17.31
C ASN A 641 -10.17 17.47 -15.79
N PRO A 642 -9.39 18.12 -14.90
CA PRO A 642 -9.60 18.00 -13.44
C PRO A 642 -11.03 18.35 -12.99
N HIS A 643 -11.65 19.37 -13.59
CA HIS A 643 -13.02 19.80 -13.26
C HIS A 643 -14.07 18.71 -13.58
N ASN A 644 -13.96 18.08 -14.75
CA ASN A 644 -14.85 17.00 -15.17
C ASN A 644 -14.74 15.77 -14.25
N LEU A 645 -13.54 15.46 -13.77
CA LEU A 645 -13.31 14.38 -12.78
C LEU A 645 -13.83 14.78 -11.40
N ALA A 646 -13.64 16.03 -10.99
CA ALA A 646 -14.14 16.55 -9.72
C ALA A 646 -15.68 16.55 -9.65
N MET A 647 -16.38 16.89 -10.73
CA MET A 647 -17.82 16.68 -10.86
C MET A 647 -18.18 15.19 -10.73
N ALA A 648 -17.49 14.30 -11.45
CA ALA A 648 -17.80 12.87 -11.45
C ALA A 648 -17.63 12.17 -10.08
N PHE A 649 -16.83 12.75 -9.17
CA PHE A 649 -16.49 12.15 -7.88
C PHE A 649 -16.95 12.91 -6.63
N SER A 650 -17.25 14.21 -6.69
CA SER A 650 -17.60 14.99 -5.48
C SER A 650 -18.75 14.39 -4.67
N SER A 651 -19.83 13.96 -5.33
CA SER A 651 -21.00 13.36 -4.67
C SER A 651 -20.73 12.03 -3.97
N CYS A 652 -19.77 11.21 -4.44
CA CYS A 652 -19.39 9.97 -3.74
C CYS A 652 -18.25 10.18 -2.72
N LEU A 653 -17.40 11.20 -2.89
CA LEU A 653 -16.32 11.52 -1.95
C LEU A 653 -16.79 12.26 -0.70
N PHE A 654 -17.87 13.04 -0.80
CA PHE A 654 -18.54 13.68 0.34
C PHE A 654 -19.89 13.04 0.73
N GLN A 655 -20.41 12.10 -0.08
CA GLN A 655 -21.73 11.47 0.11
C GLN A 655 -22.91 12.46 0.14
N THR A 656 -22.85 13.46 -0.74
CA THR A 656 -23.81 14.56 -0.86
C THR A 656 -24.85 14.29 -1.96
N LYS A 657 -26.00 14.98 -1.89
CA LYS A 657 -27.10 14.82 -2.85
C LYS A 657 -26.91 15.56 -4.19
N GLY A 658 -25.79 16.25 -4.38
CA GLY A 658 -25.52 17.00 -5.60
C GLY A 658 -24.15 17.67 -5.54
N GLN A 659 -23.57 17.88 -6.72
CA GLN A 659 -22.26 18.50 -6.91
C GLN A 659 -22.33 20.00 -6.58
N THR A 660 -22.10 20.41 -5.32
CA THR A 660 -21.94 21.85 -5.05
C THR A 660 -20.66 22.36 -5.70
N SER A 661 -20.65 23.63 -6.13
CA SER A 661 -19.47 24.29 -6.71
C SER A 661 -18.25 24.18 -5.79
N GLU A 662 -18.48 24.28 -4.49
CA GLU A 662 -17.51 24.23 -3.42
C GLU A 662 -16.91 22.82 -3.28
N GLU A 663 -17.73 21.77 -3.23
CA GLU A 663 -17.24 20.38 -3.22
C GLU A 663 -16.42 20.07 -4.48
N VAL A 664 -16.90 20.48 -5.67
CA VAL A 664 -16.18 20.30 -6.93
C VAL A 664 -14.83 21.04 -6.90
N ASN A 665 -14.79 22.29 -6.43
CA ASN A 665 -13.54 23.05 -6.30
C ASN A 665 -12.52 22.36 -5.38
N VAL A 666 -12.96 21.76 -4.26
CA VAL A 666 -12.06 21.00 -3.37
C VAL A 666 -11.47 19.78 -4.10
N ILE A 667 -12.30 18.95 -4.76
CA ILE A 667 -11.78 17.76 -5.46
C ILE A 667 -10.88 18.17 -6.64
N GLU A 668 -11.21 19.27 -7.34
CA GLU A 668 -10.39 19.77 -8.44
C GLU A 668 -9.01 20.23 -7.96
N ASP A 669 -8.94 20.94 -6.83
CA ASP A 669 -7.66 21.36 -6.22
C ASP A 669 -6.87 20.16 -5.69
N LEU A 670 -7.52 19.14 -5.13
CA LEU A 670 -6.86 17.88 -4.72
C LEU A 670 -6.22 17.16 -5.91
N ILE A 671 -6.92 17.07 -7.05
CA ILE A 671 -6.40 16.46 -8.28
C ILE A 671 -5.24 17.27 -8.84
N LYS A 672 -5.36 18.60 -8.95
CA LYS A 672 -4.28 19.47 -9.47
C LYS A 672 -3.01 19.40 -8.62
N ASN A 673 -3.16 19.43 -7.30
CA ASN A 673 -2.05 19.56 -6.36
C ASN A 673 -1.53 18.22 -5.82
N TYR A 674 -1.95 17.08 -6.39
CA TYR A 674 -1.54 15.71 -6.01
C TYR A 674 -0.05 15.61 -5.63
N VAL A 675 0.84 16.07 -6.50
CA VAL A 675 2.30 16.00 -6.30
C VAL A 675 2.76 16.70 -5.02
N GLN A 676 2.18 17.86 -4.68
CA GLN A 676 2.50 18.63 -3.46
C GLN A 676 1.73 18.13 -2.21
N LEU A 677 0.57 17.49 -2.39
CA LEU A 677 -0.27 17.01 -1.28
C LEU A 677 0.19 15.66 -0.71
N PHE A 678 0.87 14.86 -1.53
CA PHE A 678 1.34 13.51 -1.19
C PHE A 678 2.86 13.35 -1.30
N ASP A 679 3.61 14.47 -1.34
CA ASP A 679 5.08 14.54 -1.34
C ASP A 679 5.76 13.66 -2.41
N ILE A 680 5.19 13.65 -3.63
CA ILE A 680 5.62 12.81 -4.75
C ILE A 680 6.87 13.41 -5.43
N ASN A 681 7.87 12.58 -5.72
CA ASN A 681 9.11 13.07 -6.34
C ASN A 681 8.99 13.19 -7.88
N GLU A 682 9.87 13.99 -8.49
CA GLU A 682 9.81 14.23 -9.94
C GLU A 682 9.99 12.96 -10.78
N ASP A 683 10.76 11.99 -10.30
CA ASP A 683 11.09 10.78 -11.07
C ASP A 683 9.94 9.78 -11.08
N GLN A 684 9.14 9.73 -10.01
CA GLN A 684 7.84 9.08 -9.99
C GLN A 684 6.88 9.75 -10.99
N VAL A 685 6.85 11.08 -11.08
CA VAL A 685 6.01 11.77 -12.08
C VAL A 685 6.47 11.49 -13.51
N LYS A 686 7.79 11.46 -13.78
CA LYS A 686 8.37 11.07 -15.09
C LYS A 686 7.98 9.63 -15.44
N GLN A 687 8.11 8.70 -14.49
CA GLN A 687 7.72 7.30 -14.65
C GLN A 687 6.22 7.15 -14.95
N MET A 688 5.35 7.85 -14.20
CA MET A 688 3.90 7.87 -14.47
C MET A 688 3.57 8.41 -15.87
N ASP A 689 4.25 9.46 -16.33
CA ASP A 689 4.03 10.02 -17.67
C ASP A 689 4.52 9.08 -18.79
N ILE A 690 5.59 8.30 -18.55
CA ILE A 690 6.05 7.22 -19.45
C ILE A 690 5.02 6.08 -19.50
N GLU A 691 4.52 5.62 -18.35
CA GLU A 691 3.47 4.59 -18.25
C GLU A 691 2.18 5.02 -18.97
N ASN A 692 1.72 6.25 -18.73
CA ASN A 692 0.55 6.84 -19.37
C ASN A 692 0.73 6.92 -20.90
N SER A 693 1.92 7.33 -21.36
CA SER A 693 2.28 7.39 -22.80
C SER A 693 2.30 6.00 -23.45
N PHE A 694 2.82 4.98 -22.74
CA PHE A 694 2.79 3.60 -23.19
C PHE A 694 1.34 3.09 -23.33
N ILE A 695 0.55 3.16 -22.27
CA ILE A 695 -0.85 2.65 -22.22
C ILE A 695 -1.75 3.34 -23.25
N THR A 696 -1.60 4.65 -23.47
CA THR A 696 -2.43 5.39 -24.44
C THR A 696 -2.03 5.16 -25.90
N ARG A 697 -0.79 4.71 -26.17
CA ARG A 697 -0.28 4.47 -27.53
C ARG A 697 -0.33 3.00 -27.96
N TRP A 698 -0.15 2.06 -27.04
CA TRP A 698 -0.09 0.62 -27.30
C TRP A 698 -1.42 -0.06 -26.94
N LYS A 699 -2.18 -0.50 -27.95
CA LYS A 699 -3.57 -0.98 -27.76
C LYS A 699 -3.72 -2.43 -27.29
N ASP A 700 -2.70 -3.25 -27.48
CA ASP A 700 -2.82 -4.71 -27.40
C ASP A 700 -2.09 -5.34 -26.20
N THR A 701 -1.51 -4.53 -25.31
CA THR A 701 -0.59 -5.02 -24.26
C THR A 701 -1.30 -5.40 -22.96
N GLN A 702 -1.24 -6.68 -22.59
CA GLN A 702 -1.67 -7.16 -21.28
C GLN A 702 -0.53 -7.01 -20.24
N VAL A 703 -0.54 -5.88 -19.53
CA VAL A 703 0.19 -5.69 -18.26
C VAL A 703 -0.43 -6.59 -17.19
N SER A 704 0.39 -7.17 -16.32
CA SER A 704 -0.07 -7.95 -15.16
C SER A 704 -0.15 -7.11 -13.87
N GLN A 705 -0.96 -7.56 -12.90
CA GLN A 705 -1.10 -6.88 -11.58
C GLN A 705 0.21 -6.81 -10.76
N ALA A 706 1.27 -7.50 -11.18
CA ALA A 706 2.59 -7.45 -10.54
C ALA A 706 3.55 -6.42 -11.16
N GLY A 707 3.16 -5.75 -12.25
CA GLY A 707 4.02 -4.85 -13.03
C GLY A 707 4.76 -5.53 -14.18
N ASP A 708 4.67 -6.86 -14.31
CA ASP A 708 5.31 -7.59 -15.42
C ASP A 708 4.52 -7.44 -16.72
N LEU A 709 5.25 -7.36 -17.84
CA LEU A 709 4.72 -7.17 -19.19
C LEU A 709 4.75 -8.49 -19.98
N LEU A 710 3.70 -8.80 -20.75
CA LEU A 710 3.76 -9.86 -21.75
C LEU A 710 4.37 -9.33 -23.05
N ILE A 711 5.49 -9.91 -23.48
CA ILE A 711 6.28 -9.48 -24.64
C ILE A 711 6.47 -10.65 -25.61
N GLU A 712 6.26 -10.41 -26.90
CA GLU A 712 6.61 -11.38 -27.95
C GLU A 712 8.10 -11.25 -28.30
N VAL A 713 8.84 -12.34 -28.15
CA VAL A 713 10.27 -12.45 -28.42
C VAL A 713 10.50 -13.50 -29.50
N TYR A 714 11.25 -13.14 -30.54
CA TYR A 714 11.56 -14.02 -31.66
C TYR A 714 12.89 -14.78 -31.44
N VAL A 715 13.05 -15.95 -32.05
CA VAL A 715 14.28 -16.75 -31.97
C VAL A 715 14.85 -16.98 -33.37
N GLU A 716 16.10 -16.57 -33.60
CA GLU A 716 16.80 -16.45 -34.90
C GLU A 716 16.14 -15.57 -35.97
N ARG A 717 14.82 -15.65 -36.18
CA ARG A 717 14.07 -14.99 -37.27
C ARG A 717 12.73 -14.43 -36.79
N LYS A 718 12.28 -13.30 -37.36
CA LYS A 718 10.93 -12.74 -37.14
C LYS A 718 9.89 -13.53 -37.94
N GLU A 719 9.64 -14.76 -37.53
CA GLU A 719 8.68 -15.69 -38.13
C GLU A 719 7.73 -16.19 -37.02
N PRO A 720 6.42 -16.41 -37.28
CA PRO A 720 5.46 -16.78 -36.23
C PRO A 720 5.84 -18.06 -35.46
N ASP A 721 6.31 -19.09 -36.16
CA ASP A 721 6.74 -20.35 -35.54
C ASP A 721 8.00 -20.17 -34.66
N CYS A 722 8.75 -19.10 -34.89
CA CYS A 722 9.96 -18.72 -34.16
C CYS A 722 9.69 -17.83 -32.94
N SER A 723 8.45 -17.38 -32.69
CA SER A 723 8.14 -16.51 -31.53
C SER A 723 7.82 -17.28 -30.24
N ILE A 724 7.86 -16.54 -29.13
CA ILE A 724 7.40 -16.92 -27.78
C ILE A 724 6.81 -15.66 -27.14
N ILE A 725 5.66 -15.77 -26.46
CA ILE A 725 5.19 -14.72 -25.55
C ILE A 725 5.71 -15.05 -24.14
N ILE A 726 6.52 -14.17 -23.57
CA ILE A 726 7.16 -14.33 -22.25
C ILE A 726 6.77 -13.16 -21.33
N ARG A 727 6.77 -13.44 -20.02
CA ARG A 727 6.45 -12.46 -18.96
C ARG A 727 7.74 -11.82 -18.46
N VAL A 728 7.97 -10.57 -18.83
CA VAL A 728 9.18 -9.79 -18.48
C VAL A 728 8.90 -8.94 -17.26
N SER A 729 9.69 -9.14 -16.21
CA SER A 729 9.55 -8.40 -14.94
C SER A 729 10.31 -7.07 -14.96
N PRO A 730 9.98 -6.11 -14.07
CA PRO A 730 10.75 -4.86 -13.91
C PRO A 730 12.22 -5.04 -13.50
N LEU A 731 12.66 -6.25 -13.17
CA LEU A 731 14.04 -6.56 -12.79
C LEU A 731 14.70 -7.59 -13.74
N MET A 732 14.04 -7.99 -14.82
CA MET A 732 14.54 -9.03 -15.73
C MET A 732 15.72 -8.50 -16.56
N GLU A 733 16.88 -9.11 -16.35
CA GLU A 733 18.11 -8.85 -17.12
C GLU A 733 18.09 -9.61 -18.46
N ALA A 734 18.81 -9.11 -19.46
CA ALA A 734 18.88 -9.73 -20.79
C ALA A 734 19.43 -11.18 -20.77
N GLU A 735 20.28 -11.52 -19.79
CA GLU A 735 20.72 -12.91 -19.54
C GLU A 735 19.56 -13.84 -19.15
N GLU A 736 18.67 -13.39 -18.24
CA GLU A 736 17.54 -14.18 -17.75
C GLU A 736 16.57 -14.48 -18.91
N LEU A 737 16.17 -13.45 -19.66
CA LEU A 737 15.33 -13.58 -20.85
C LEU A 737 15.92 -14.54 -21.89
N THR A 738 17.23 -14.43 -22.15
CA THR A 738 17.94 -15.27 -23.12
C THR A 738 17.91 -16.73 -22.70
N ASN A 739 18.21 -17.03 -21.43
CA ASN A 739 18.21 -18.39 -20.90
C ASN A 739 16.80 -19.02 -20.86
N ASP A 740 15.78 -18.27 -20.44
CA ASP A 740 14.41 -18.77 -20.37
C ASP A 740 13.85 -19.12 -21.76
N VAL A 741 14.05 -18.25 -22.76
CA VAL A 741 13.61 -18.47 -24.14
C VAL A 741 14.31 -19.67 -24.79
N LEU A 742 15.62 -19.82 -24.57
CA LEU A 742 16.38 -21.00 -25.03
C LEU A 742 15.87 -22.29 -24.36
N GLY A 743 15.59 -22.24 -23.04
CA GLY A 743 14.99 -23.34 -22.30
C GLY A 743 13.61 -23.75 -22.84
N ILE A 744 12.73 -22.78 -23.12
CA ILE A 744 11.37 -23.02 -23.64
C ILE A 744 11.40 -23.67 -25.04
N LYS A 745 12.31 -23.24 -25.94
CA LYS A 745 12.49 -23.88 -27.26
C LYS A 745 13.38 -25.14 -27.23
N ASN A 746 13.87 -25.56 -26.05
CA ASN A 746 14.82 -26.67 -25.85
C ASN A 746 16.11 -26.54 -26.69
N ILE A 747 16.58 -25.31 -26.89
CA ILE A 747 17.85 -25.03 -27.59
C ILE A 747 18.98 -25.17 -26.58
N ILE A 748 19.92 -26.07 -26.86
CA ILE A 748 21.14 -26.27 -26.07
C ILE A 748 22.28 -25.52 -26.77
N PRO A 749 22.86 -24.45 -26.19
CA PRO A 749 24.02 -23.79 -26.75
C PRO A 749 25.22 -24.73 -26.88
N SER A 750 26.00 -24.58 -27.95
CA SER A 750 27.35 -25.17 -27.99
C SER A 750 28.27 -24.38 -27.05
N LYS A 751 29.43 -24.94 -26.68
CA LYS A 751 30.38 -24.26 -25.79
C LYS A 751 30.98 -22.98 -26.38
N ASP A 752 30.90 -22.83 -27.70
CA ASP A 752 31.60 -21.80 -28.46
C ASP A 752 30.63 -20.75 -29.05
N ASP A 753 29.31 -20.96 -28.90
CA ASP A 753 28.23 -20.11 -29.43
C ASP A 753 27.63 -19.17 -28.38
N ILE A 754 27.84 -17.86 -28.57
CA ILE A 754 27.29 -16.83 -27.70
C ILE A 754 25.92 -16.39 -28.23
N TRP A 755 24.86 -16.75 -27.50
CA TRP A 755 23.50 -16.26 -27.71
C TRP A 755 23.26 -14.98 -26.91
N ALA A 756 22.58 -14.01 -27.53
CA ALA A 756 22.20 -12.76 -26.87
C ALA A 756 20.79 -12.33 -27.31
N THR A 757 20.13 -11.54 -26.46
CA THR A 757 18.94 -10.77 -26.82
C THR A 757 19.35 -9.51 -27.58
N PHE A 758 18.68 -9.24 -28.70
CA PHE A 758 18.86 -8.04 -29.49
C PHE A 758 17.59 -7.18 -29.45
N GLU A 759 17.77 -5.88 -29.24
CA GLU A 759 16.80 -4.86 -29.62
C GLU A 759 16.84 -4.69 -31.14
N VAL A 760 15.69 -4.80 -31.81
CA VAL A 760 15.56 -4.53 -33.25
C VAL A 760 14.54 -3.42 -33.46
N LEU A 761 14.90 -2.44 -34.29
CA LEU A 761 14.08 -1.26 -34.59
C LEU A 761 13.78 -1.17 -36.10
N GLU A 762 12.73 -0.41 -36.46
CA GLU A 762 12.42 -0.04 -37.84
C GLU A 762 12.28 -1.27 -38.78
N ASN A 763 11.69 -2.36 -38.25
CA ASN A 763 11.54 -3.65 -38.93
C ASN A 763 12.87 -4.25 -39.47
N GLY A 764 13.95 -4.18 -38.70
CA GLY A 764 15.22 -4.83 -39.02
C GLY A 764 16.20 -3.96 -39.81
N GLU A 765 16.01 -2.63 -39.84
CA GLU A 765 17.03 -1.71 -40.37
C GLU A 765 18.14 -1.37 -39.37
N LEU A 766 17.87 -1.57 -38.08
CA LEU A 766 18.80 -1.39 -36.97
C LEU A 766 18.65 -2.53 -35.97
N GLU A 767 19.75 -3.17 -35.59
CA GLU A 767 19.80 -4.23 -34.58
C GLU A 767 20.90 -3.93 -33.54
N ARG A 768 20.61 -4.04 -32.25
CA ARG A 768 21.57 -3.83 -31.16
C ARG A 768 21.60 -5.04 -30.23
N PRO A 769 22.74 -5.70 -30.00
CA PRO A 769 22.85 -6.65 -28.90
C PRO A 769 22.70 -5.91 -27.57
N LEU A 770 21.89 -6.43 -26.67
CA LEU A 770 21.83 -5.95 -25.29
C LEU A 770 22.97 -6.59 -24.50
N HIS A 771 23.67 -5.80 -23.69
CA HIS A 771 24.60 -6.33 -22.69
C HIS A 771 23.83 -7.16 -21.66
N TYR A 772 24.45 -8.20 -21.12
CA TYR A 772 23.75 -9.28 -20.41
C TYR A 772 23.01 -8.82 -19.15
N THR A 773 23.50 -7.75 -18.49
CA THR A 773 22.86 -7.10 -17.33
C THR A 773 21.85 -5.99 -17.67
N GLU A 774 21.53 -5.73 -18.95
CA GLU A 774 20.58 -4.68 -19.30
C GLU A 774 19.16 -5.07 -18.94
N ASN A 775 18.41 -4.12 -18.36
CA ASN A 775 17.01 -4.30 -18.02
C ASN A 775 16.15 -4.39 -19.29
N VAL A 776 15.51 -5.53 -19.50
CA VAL A 776 14.73 -5.80 -20.71
C VAL A 776 13.50 -4.90 -20.79
N LEU A 777 12.80 -4.71 -19.66
CA LEU A 777 11.58 -3.88 -19.62
C LEU A 777 11.91 -2.41 -19.91
N GLU A 778 13.00 -1.88 -19.35
CA GLU A 778 13.45 -0.51 -19.59
C GLU A 778 13.69 -0.23 -21.08
N GLN A 779 14.39 -1.13 -21.79
CA GLN A 779 14.64 -0.95 -23.23
C GLN A 779 13.35 -1.05 -24.06
N VAL A 780 12.41 -1.94 -23.69
CA VAL A 780 11.12 -2.03 -24.38
C VAL A 780 10.25 -0.78 -24.13
N LEU A 781 10.25 -0.22 -22.92
CA LEU A 781 9.52 1.01 -22.60
C LEU A 781 10.04 2.21 -23.41
N HIS A 782 11.35 2.28 -23.70
CA HIS A 782 11.93 3.30 -24.57
C HIS A 782 11.32 3.32 -25.98
N TRP A 783 10.77 2.21 -26.50
CA TRP A 783 10.15 2.16 -27.83
C TRP A 783 8.91 3.05 -27.96
N SER A 784 8.27 3.43 -26.85
CA SER A 784 7.19 4.42 -26.81
C SER A 784 7.59 5.80 -27.39
N SER A 785 8.89 6.10 -27.41
CA SER A 785 9.47 7.32 -28.00
C SER A 785 9.66 7.28 -29.53
N LEU A 786 9.54 6.09 -30.15
CA LEU A 786 9.72 5.92 -31.59
C LEU A 786 8.52 6.47 -32.37
N PRO A 787 8.71 6.90 -33.64
CA PRO A 787 7.60 7.34 -34.50
C PRO A 787 6.57 6.22 -34.77
N GLU A 788 7.05 4.98 -34.92
CA GLU A 788 6.21 3.79 -35.14
C GLU A 788 6.66 2.66 -34.20
N PRO A 789 6.20 2.63 -32.94
CA PRO A 789 6.69 1.69 -31.92
C PRO A 789 6.54 0.20 -32.28
N GLY A 790 5.47 -0.18 -32.98
CA GLY A 790 5.24 -1.55 -33.45
C GLY A 790 6.21 -2.04 -34.54
N THR A 791 7.16 -1.22 -34.97
CA THR A 791 8.29 -1.65 -35.82
C THR A 791 9.46 -2.23 -35.01
N ALA A 792 9.44 -2.06 -33.69
CA ALA A 792 10.45 -2.58 -32.77
C ALA A 792 10.05 -3.95 -32.18
N TYR A 793 11.03 -4.79 -31.88
CA TYR A 793 10.85 -6.13 -31.31
C TYR A 793 12.15 -6.68 -30.71
N LEU A 794 12.04 -7.70 -29.84
CA LEU A 794 13.19 -8.45 -29.33
C LEU A 794 13.43 -9.70 -30.19
N ILE A 795 14.70 -10.00 -30.44
CA ILE A 795 15.10 -11.26 -31.09
C ILE A 795 16.32 -11.88 -30.39
N ILE A 796 16.24 -13.16 -30.07
CA ILE A 796 17.34 -13.94 -29.48
C ILE A 796 18.04 -14.73 -30.58
N LYS A 797 19.34 -14.49 -30.74
CA LYS A 797 20.15 -15.12 -31.79
C LYS A 797 21.62 -15.22 -31.39
N ARG A 798 22.37 -16.05 -32.11
CA ARG A 798 23.84 -16.13 -32.01
C ARG A 798 24.45 -14.81 -32.47
N PHE A 799 25.32 -14.22 -31.67
CA PHE A 799 26.02 -12.97 -32.01
C PHE A 799 27.40 -13.24 -32.63
N LEU A 800 28.26 -13.94 -31.89
CA LEU A 800 29.65 -14.25 -32.26
C LEU A 800 30.06 -15.60 -31.67
N THR A 801 31.11 -16.21 -32.23
CA THR A 801 31.82 -17.31 -31.59
C THR A 801 32.97 -16.80 -30.71
N ALA A 802 33.32 -17.55 -29.67
CA ALA A 802 34.40 -17.19 -28.74
C ALA A 802 35.74 -16.91 -29.45
N ASP A 803 36.05 -17.65 -30.52
CA ASP A 803 37.30 -17.49 -31.28
C ASP A 803 37.34 -16.21 -32.13
N MET A 804 36.19 -15.74 -32.67
CA MET A 804 36.15 -14.43 -33.32
C MET A 804 36.45 -13.31 -32.33
N ILE A 805 35.93 -13.42 -31.10
CA ILE A 805 36.17 -12.40 -30.06
C ILE A 805 37.65 -12.37 -29.68
N LYS A 806 38.29 -13.53 -29.45
CA LYS A 806 39.75 -13.59 -29.26
C LYS A 806 40.51 -12.95 -30.41
N LEU A 807 40.20 -13.33 -31.66
CA LEU A 807 40.88 -12.80 -32.86
C LEU A 807 40.82 -11.27 -32.96
N TYR A 808 39.74 -10.65 -32.50
CA TYR A 808 39.57 -9.19 -32.50
C TYR A 808 40.08 -8.50 -31.22
N SER A 809 40.06 -9.18 -30.06
CA SER A 809 40.67 -8.68 -28.82
C SER A 809 42.20 -8.72 -28.88
N GLU A 810 42.82 -9.83 -29.31
CA GLU A 810 44.27 -10.00 -29.49
C GLU A 810 44.87 -9.01 -30.53
N LYS A 811 44.03 -8.54 -31.47
CA LYS A 811 44.36 -7.43 -32.38
C LYS A 811 44.43 -6.07 -31.67
N SER A 812 43.66 -5.87 -30.59
CA SER A 812 43.57 -4.59 -29.86
C SER A 812 44.52 -4.52 -28.65
N GLU A 813 44.79 -5.64 -27.99
CA GLU A 813 45.69 -5.73 -26.81
C GLU A 813 47.13 -5.27 -27.07
N LYS A 814 47.55 -5.17 -28.35
CA LYS A 814 48.86 -4.60 -28.74
C LYS A 814 48.97 -3.07 -28.57
N GLY A 815 48.10 -2.47 -27.75
CA GLY A 815 48.08 -1.04 -27.46
C GLY A 815 47.65 -0.14 -28.63
N SER A 816 47.14 -0.73 -29.72
CA SER A 816 46.76 0.00 -30.93
C SER A 816 45.35 0.57 -30.80
N MET A 817 45.27 1.89 -30.62
CA MET A 817 44.01 2.65 -30.71
C MET A 817 43.31 2.34 -32.03
N LYS A 818 42.07 1.83 -31.99
CA LYS A 818 41.30 1.52 -33.21
C LYS A 818 41.00 2.82 -33.95
N ALA A 819 41.56 2.97 -35.14
CA ALA A 819 41.46 4.19 -35.94
C ALA A 819 41.31 3.89 -37.43
N GLY A 820 40.70 4.81 -38.19
CA GLY A 820 40.51 4.67 -39.63
C GLY A 820 39.57 5.70 -40.24
N ASN A 821 39.60 5.83 -41.57
CA ASN A 821 38.62 6.64 -42.30
C ASN A 821 37.29 5.88 -42.39
N LEU A 822 36.18 6.56 -42.16
CA LEU A 822 34.81 6.04 -42.31
C LEU A 822 33.91 7.10 -42.96
N LYS A 823 32.86 6.65 -43.64
CA LYS A 823 31.87 7.52 -44.28
C LYS A 823 30.75 7.82 -43.29
N TYR A 824 30.65 9.07 -42.82
CA TYR A 824 29.78 9.47 -41.71
C TYR A 824 28.73 10.52 -42.12
N LYS A 825 27.58 10.50 -41.43
CA LYS A 825 26.46 11.44 -41.55
C LYS A 825 25.80 11.66 -40.19
N GLU A 826 25.25 12.85 -39.95
CA GLU A 826 24.58 13.22 -38.69
C GLU A 826 23.14 13.69 -38.92
N GLU A 827 22.23 13.25 -38.05
CA GLU A 827 20.85 13.74 -37.92
C GLU A 827 20.67 14.36 -36.51
N PRO A 828 20.20 15.61 -36.38
CA PRO A 828 19.94 16.61 -37.42
C PRO A 828 21.23 17.26 -37.95
N SER A 829 21.35 17.41 -39.28
CA SER A 829 22.58 17.89 -39.92
C SER A 829 22.80 19.40 -39.70
N LYS A 830 23.88 19.79 -39.01
CA LYS A 830 24.24 21.20 -38.74
C LYS A 830 25.12 21.86 -39.81
N LEU A 831 25.50 21.13 -40.86
CA LEU A 831 26.42 21.60 -41.91
C LEU A 831 25.65 21.97 -43.19
N LEU A 832 25.98 23.14 -43.76
CA LEU A 832 25.45 23.62 -45.04
C LEU A 832 25.82 22.72 -46.24
N SER A 833 26.77 21.80 -46.09
CA SER A 833 27.34 20.96 -47.14
C SER A 833 26.50 19.72 -47.54
N GLY A 834 25.17 19.82 -47.45
CA GLY A 834 24.22 18.88 -48.05
C GLY A 834 24.04 17.52 -47.35
N ASN A 835 22.98 16.82 -47.75
CA ASN A 835 22.43 15.61 -47.11
C ASN A 835 23.21 14.31 -47.45
N LYS A 836 24.53 14.41 -47.66
CA LYS A 836 25.43 13.33 -48.12
C LYS A 836 26.37 12.85 -47.02
N PHE A 837 26.79 11.59 -47.07
CA PHE A 837 27.86 11.06 -46.24
C PHE A 837 29.20 11.73 -46.58
N GLN A 838 30.02 11.98 -45.57
CA GLN A 838 31.35 12.59 -45.69
C GLN A 838 32.40 11.64 -45.11
N GLU A 839 33.57 11.55 -45.74
CA GLU A 839 34.69 10.83 -45.17
C GLU A 839 35.29 11.62 -43.99
N ARG A 840 35.57 10.91 -42.89
CA ARG A 840 36.18 11.43 -41.65
C ARG A 840 37.06 10.37 -41.02
N TYR A 841 38.07 10.81 -40.28
CA TYR A 841 38.97 9.92 -39.55
C TYR A 841 38.45 9.72 -38.12
N PHE A 842 38.12 8.49 -37.76
CA PHE A 842 37.67 8.12 -36.42
C PHE A 842 38.82 7.52 -35.62
N VAL A 843 38.85 7.79 -34.32
CA VAL A 843 39.77 7.18 -33.35
C VAL A 843 38.99 6.79 -32.09
N LEU A 844 39.12 5.55 -31.65
CA LEU A 844 38.67 5.09 -30.34
C LEU A 844 39.85 5.13 -29.36
N ARG A 845 39.73 5.93 -28.30
CA ARG A 845 40.79 6.17 -27.30
C ARG A 845 40.17 6.56 -25.96
N GLU A 846 40.70 6.03 -24.85
CA GLU A 846 40.37 6.47 -23.48
C GLU A 846 38.85 6.58 -23.22
N GLY A 847 38.08 5.54 -23.56
CA GLY A 847 36.61 5.52 -23.40
C GLY A 847 35.85 6.53 -24.26
N ASN A 848 36.47 7.10 -25.29
CA ASN A 848 35.89 8.13 -26.15
C ASN A 848 36.01 7.79 -27.64
N LEU A 849 34.94 8.03 -28.39
CA LEU A 849 34.92 7.99 -29.85
C LEU A 849 35.17 9.41 -30.39
N LEU A 850 36.34 9.58 -31.01
CA LEU A 850 36.86 10.86 -31.47
C LEU A 850 36.67 10.97 -32.99
N LEU A 851 36.04 12.07 -33.42
CA LEU A 851 35.84 12.40 -34.83
C LEU A 851 36.86 13.47 -35.26
N TYR A 852 37.72 13.16 -36.23
CA TYR A 852 38.68 14.10 -36.82
C TYR A 852 38.36 14.38 -38.29
N LYS A 853 38.62 15.61 -38.72
CA LYS A 853 38.44 16.05 -40.11
C LYS A 853 39.20 15.16 -41.10
N ASP A 854 40.45 14.87 -40.76
CA ASP A 854 41.38 14.01 -41.49
C ASP A 854 42.48 13.52 -40.52
N MET A 855 43.31 12.56 -40.96
CA MET A 855 44.38 11.94 -40.15
C MET A 855 45.48 12.92 -39.69
N LYS A 856 45.56 14.14 -40.22
CA LYS A 856 46.57 15.16 -39.85
C LYS A 856 46.01 16.22 -38.90
N ALA A 857 44.71 16.19 -38.58
CA ALA A 857 44.08 17.17 -37.70
C ALA A 857 44.49 16.95 -36.23
N SER A 858 45.13 17.95 -35.61
CA SER A 858 45.63 17.87 -34.23
C SER A 858 44.56 18.03 -33.13
N LYS A 859 43.30 18.33 -33.51
CA LYS A 859 42.15 18.42 -32.61
C LYS A 859 40.94 17.72 -33.25
N PRO A 860 40.13 16.98 -32.48
CA PRO A 860 38.90 16.38 -33.00
C PRO A 860 37.85 17.47 -33.30
N GLU A 861 37.03 17.24 -34.33
CA GLU A 861 35.80 18.00 -34.59
C GLU A 861 34.74 17.71 -33.52
N LYS A 862 34.67 16.47 -33.01
CA LYS A 862 33.75 16.03 -31.93
C LYS A 862 34.33 14.90 -31.09
N VAL A 863 33.84 14.79 -29.86
CA VAL A 863 34.16 13.75 -28.88
C VAL A 863 32.84 13.20 -28.34
N LEU A 864 32.69 11.86 -28.31
CA LEU A 864 31.55 11.18 -27.68
C LEU A 864 32.05 10.16 -26.63
N PRO A 865 31.66 10.29 -25.35
CA PRO A 865 31.95 9.29 -24.33
C PRO A 865 31.22 7.97 -24.65
N VAL A 866 31.97 6.88 -24.78
CA VAL A 866 31.50 5.62 -25.37
C VAL A 866 30.40 4.96 -24.53
N ASN A 867 30.50 5.06 -23.20
CA ASN A 867 29.50 4.58 -22.23
C ASN A 867 28.11 5.28 -22.38
N SER A 868 28.00 6.38 -23.13
CA SER A 868 26.75 7.14 -23.31
C SER A 868 26.01 6.85 -24.64
N LEU A 869 26.43 5.81 -25.36
CA LEU A 869 26.02 5.57 -26.75
C LEU A 869 25.21 4.27 -26.89
N LYS A 870 24.04 4.31 -27.53
CA LYS A 870 23.38 3.10 -28.04
C LYS A 870 23.93 2.80 -29.44
N LEU A 871 24.64 1.68 -29.58
CA LEU A 871 25.26 1.21 -30.83
C LEU A 871 24.36 0.19 -31.53
N TYR A 872 24.00 0.45 -32.78
CA TYR A 872 23.21 -0.43 -33.63
C TYR A 872 24.03 -0.87 -34.85
N LEU A 873 23.93 -2.15 -35.21
CA LEU A 873 24.26 -2.70 -36.51
C LEU A 873 23.24 -2.21 -37.53
N GLY A 874 23.70 -1.75 -38.70
CA GLY A 874 22.85 -1.22 -39.77
C GLY A 874 22.77 0.31 -39.81
N VAL A 875 22.12 0.83 -40.85
CA VAL A 875 21.82 2.25 -41.06
C VAL A 875 20.46 2.35 -41.76
N LYS A 876 19.57 3.21 -41.26
CA LYS A 876 18.21 3.38 -41.79
C LYS A 876 18.22 3.68 -43.29
N LYS A 877 17.44 2.97 -44.09
CA LYS A 877 17.39 3.07 -45.57
C LYS A 877 17.04 4.50 -46.02
N LYS A 878 16.26 5.26 -45.22
CA LYS A 878 15.99 6.70 -45.45
C LYS A 878 17.25 7.55 -45.64
N MET A 879 18.38 7.14 -45.04
CA MET A 879 19.63 7.91 -45.09
C MET A 879 20.37 7.81 -46.42
N LYS A 880 20.07 6.78 -47.24
CA LYS A 880 20.80 6.41 -48.46
C LYS A 880 22.30 6.17 -48.20
N PRO A 881 22.65 5.15 -47.39
CA PRO A 881 24.04 4.83 -47.07
C PRO A 881 24.84 4.42 -48.32
N PRO A 882 26.15 4.74 -48.40
CA PRO A 882 27.01 4.36 -49.52
C PRO A 882 27.41 2.87 -49.52
N THR A 883 27.26 2.16 -48.39
CA THR A 883 27.52 0.72 -48.25
C THR A 883 26.46 0.09 -47.35
N ASN A 884 26.26 -1.23 -47.46
CA ASN A 884 25.36 -1.97 -46.55
C ASN A 884 25.98 -2.20 -45.16
N TRP A 885 27.29 -2.01 -45.01
CA TRP A 885 28.07 -2.26 -43.80
C TRP A 885 28.03 -1.06 -42.84
N GLY A 886 26.80 -0.73 -42.41
CA GLY A 886 26.49 0.43 -41.58
C GLY A 886 26.55 0.17 -40.07
N LEU A 887 26.85 1.21 -39.30
CA LEU A 887 26.67 1.31 -37.86
C LEU A 887 25.89 2.61 -37.57
N ALA A 888 24.91 2.57 -36.67
CA ALA A 888 24.26 3.77 -36.15
C ALA A 888 24.61 3.94 -34.67
N VAL A 889 25.09 5.13 -34.32
CA VAL A 889 25.56 5.48 -32.98
C VAL A 889 24.65 6.59 -32.47
N PHE A 890 23.80 6.26 -31.50
CA PHE A 890 22.82 7.19 -30.93
C PHE A 890 23.27 7.69 -29.56
N SER A 891 23.12 8.99 -29.35
CA SER A 891 23.26 9.70 -28.06
C SER A 891 22.05 10.61 -27.88
N GLU A 892 21.81 11.13 -26.67
CA GLU A 892 20.70 12.05 -26.36
C GLU A 892 20.51 13.21 -27.37
N LYS A 893 21.62 13.69 -27.95
CA LYS A 893 21.68 14.95 -28.71
C LYS A 893 22.09 14.76 -30.17
N HIS A 894 22.56 13.58 -30.55
CA HIS A 894 23.13 13.30 -31.88
C HIS A 894 22.86 11.85 -32.30
N GLN A 895 22.36 11.66 -33.52
CA GLN A 895 22.36 10.37 -34.21
C GLN A 895 23.41 10.39 -35.32
N TRP A 896 24.44 9.56 -35.19
CA TRP A 896 25.49 9.39 -36.20
C TRP A 896 25.25 8.10 -36.97
N TYR A 897 25.34 8.18 -38.30
CA TYR A 897 25.26 7.03 -39.19
C TYR A 897 26.62 6.90 -39.88
N ILE A 898 27.26 5.75 -39.72
CA ILE A 898 28.65 5.48 -40.10
C ILE A 898 28.66 4.27 -41.03
N CYS A 899 29.39 4.35 -42.13
CA CYS A 899 29.48 3.29 -43.14
C CYS A 899 30.93 2.83 -43.32
N CYS A 900 31.14 1.54 -43.14
CA CYS A 900 32.41 0.84 -43.35
C CYS A 900 32.49 0.30 -44.79
N ASP A 901 33.71 0.00 -45.25
CA ASP A 901 33.92 -0.52 -46.62
C ASP A 901 33.69 -2.04 -46.74
N GLY A 902 33.65 -2.78 -45.62
CA GLY A 902 33.44 -4.23 -45.59
C GLY A 902 32.85 -4.71 -44.26
N GLN A 903 32.33 -5.94 -44.26
CA GLN A 903 31.72 -6.58 -43.08
C GLN A 903 32.73 -6.77 -41.93
N ASP A 904 33.96 -7.19 -42.24
CA ASP A 904 35.02 -7.37 -41.23
C ASP A 904 35.35 -6.05 -40.53
N ALA A 905 35.40 -4.95 -41.29
CA ALA A 905 35.64 -3.61 -40.73
C ALA A 905 34.46 -3.13 -39.86
N GLN A 906 33.23 -3.39 -40.27
CA GLN A 906 32.02 -3.11 -39.48
C GLN A 906 32.03 -3.90 -38.16
N MET A 907 32.39 -5.18 -38.20
CA MET A 907 32.46 -6.03 -37.00
C MET A 907 33.63 -5.65 -36.09
N GLU A 908 34.81 -5.35 -36.65
CA GLU A 908 35.94 -4.82 -35.88
C GLU A 908 35.58 -3.53 -35.13
N TRP A 909 34.91 -2.58 -35.81
CA TRP A 909 34.45 -1.35 -35.16
C TRP A 909 33.36 -1.60 -34.12
N MET A 910 32.43 -2.52 -34.37
CA MET A 910 31.39 -2.90 -33.40
C MET A 910 32.00 -3.50 -32.13
N ILE A 911 32.86 -4.52 -32.27
CA ILE A 911 33.51 -5.18 -31.12
C ILE A 911 34.40 -4.19 -30.37
N SER A 912 35.21 -3.38 -31.09
CA SER A 912 36.09 -2.38 -30.45
C SER A 912 35.30 -1.38 -29.60
N ILE A 913 34.15 -0.89 -30.09
CA ILE A 913 33.30 0.03 -29.33
C ILE A 913 32.62 -0.70 -28.17
N PHE A 914 32.07 -1.89 -28.37
CA PHE A 914 31.35 -2.64 -27.32
C PHE A 914 32.27 -3.01 -26.14
N THR A 915 33.49 -3.49 -26.41
CA THR A 915 34.52 -3.74 -25.38
C THR A 915 35.04 -2.45 -24.72
N ALA A 916 34.84 -1.28 -25.34
CA ALA A 916 35.08 0.01 -24.71
C ALA A 916 33.84 0.58 -23.95
N GLN A 917 32.68 -0.08 -24.03
CA GLN A 917 31.48 0.23 -23.23
C GLN A 917 31.41 -0.64 -21.97
N HIS A 918 31.78 -1.91 -22.07
CA HIS A 918 31.63 -2.93 -21.04
C HIS A 918 32.97 -3.61 -20.75
N ALA A 919 33.41 -3.57 -19.48
CA ALA A 919 34.68 -4.16 -19.06
C ALA A 919 34.64 -5.70 -19.05
N ASP A 920 33.55 -6.28 -18.54
CA ASP A 920 33.17 -7.66 -18.78
C ASP A 920 32.26 -7.69 -20.01
N THR A 921 32.59 -8.46 -21.04
CA THR A 921 31.75 -8.51 -22.26
C THR A 921 30.49 -9.36 -22.05
N TRP A 922 30.63 -10.51 -21.38
CA TRP A 922 29.61 -11.55 -21.23
C TRP A 922 29.59 -12.09 -19.78
N PRO A 923 28.56 -12.86 -19.36
CA PRO A 923 28.47 -13.40 -18.01
C PRO A 923 29.70 -14.26 -17.64
N PRO A 924 30.28 -14.11 -16.44
CA PRO A 924 31.37 -14.95 -15.98
C PRO A 924 30.89 -16.39 -15.79
N ALA A 925 31.41 -17.30 -16.63
CA ALA A 925 31.01 -18.70 -16.67
C ALA A 925 31.18 -19.39 -15.31
N GLY A 926 30.06 -19.76 -14.68
CA GLY A 926 30.06 -20.47 -13.39
C GLY A 926 29.24 -19.85 -12.27
N LYS A 927 28.63 -18.67 -12.45
CA LYS A 927 27.57 -18.21 -11.53
C LYS A 927 26.42 -19.22 -11.54
N ALA A 928 26.23 -19.93 -10.42
CA ALA A 928 25.17 -20.92 -10.28
C ALA A 928 23.79 -20.26 -10.39
N ARG A 929 22.85 -20.95 -11.03
CA ARG A 929 21.46 -20.50 -11.22
C ARG A 929 20.85 -19.99 -9.90
N LYS A 930 20.49 -18.72 -9.85
CA LYS A 930 19.22 -18.36 -9.19
C LYS A 930 18.11 -18.90 -10.08
N GLN A 931 17.58 -20.08 -9.77
CA GLN A 931 16.30 -20.46 -10.35
C GLN A 931 15.26 -19.51 -9.77
N SER A 932 14.61 -18.72 -10.63
CA SER A 932 13.32 -18.13 -10.31
C SER A 932 12.38 -19.26 -9.84
N ILE A 933 11.55 -19.01 -8.82
CA ILE A 933 10.71 -20.05 -8.21
C ILE A 933 9.44 -20.26 -9.06
N THR A 934 9.67 -20.60 -10.33
CA THR A 934 8.68 -20.97 -11.34
C THR A 934 8.90 -22.44 -11.72
N LYS A 935 8.54 -23.32 -10.77
CA LYS A 935 8.03 -24.65 -11.17
C LYS A 935 6.98 -24.41 -12.26
N SER A 936 7.08 -25.15 -13.36
CA SER A 936 6.36 -24.96 -14.64
C SER A 936 5.03 -24.18 -14.51
N PRO A 937 4.87 -23.05 -15.23
CA PRO A 937 3.77 -22.11 -14.98
C PRO A 937 2.41 -22.73 -15.32
N LYS A 938 1.77 -23.32 -14.31
CA LYS A 938 0.39 -23.79 -14.34
C LYS A 938 -0.56 -22.59 -14.29
N ILE A 939 -0.58 -21.81 -15.38
CA ILE A 939 -1.65 -20.85 -15.65
C ILE A 939 -2.96 -21.65 -15.74
N GLY A 940 -3.96 -21.23 -14.98
CA GLY A 940 -5.15 -22.05 -14.76
C GLY A 940 -6.04 -22.23 -15.99
N GLY A 941 -6.27 -23.48 -16.37
CA GLY A 941 -7.55 -23.91 -16.92
C GLY A 941 -7.65 -24.22 -18.42
N LEU A 942 -6.63 -23.96 -19.25
CA LEU A 942 -6.66 -24.31 -20.68
C LEU A 942 -5.32 -24.88 -21.17
N PRO A 943 -5.32 -26.07 -21.81
CA PRO A 943 -4.14 -26.54 -22.54
C PRO A 943 -4.03 -25.82 -23.89
N LEU A 944 -2.89 -25.20 -24.17
CA LEU A 944 -2.56 -24.76 -25.53
C LEU A 944 -2.31 -25.99 -26.40
N ILE A 945 -3.14 -26.18 -27.42
CA ILE A 945 -3.00 -27.26 -28.39
C ILE A 945 -1.78 -26.96 -29.27
N PRO A 946 -0.75 -27.85 -29.32
CA PRO A 946 0.35 -27.67 -30.26
C PRO A 946 -0.16 -27.85 -31.69
N ILE A 947 -0.11 -26.79 -32.49
CA ILE A 947 -0.24 -26.93 -33.95
C ILE A 947 1.07 -27.55 -34.43
N HIS A 948 1.04 -28.85 -34.70
CA HIS A 948 2.10 -29.56 -35.40
C HIS A 948 1.52 -30.21 -36.65
N GLN A 949 1.91 -29.69 -37.81
CA GLN A 949 1.69 -30.37 -39.08
C GLN A 949 2.62 -31.56 -39.19
N GLU A 950 2.12 -32.67 -39.72
CA GLU A 950 2.88 -33.91 -39.89
C GLU A 950 4.06 -33.73 -40.86
N LYS A 951 5.26 -34.13 -40.44
CA LYS A 951 6.35 -34.45 -41.37
C LYS A 951 6.98 -35.80 -41.00
N ASN A 952 6.95 -36.71 -41.97
CA ASN A 952 7.36 -38.10 -41.82
C ASN A 952 8.86 -38.26 -41.54
N THR A 953 9.21 -39.04 -40.52
CA THR A 953 10.56 -39.61 -40.36
C THR A 953 10.56 -41.07 -40.80
N CYS A 954 11.27 -41.39 -41.88
CA CYS A 954 11.48 -42.78 -42.28
C CYS A 954 12.55 -43.46 -41.40
N LYS A 955 12.46 -44.79 -41.24
CA LYS A 955 13.33 -45.58 -40.35
C LYS A 955 14.61 -46.03 -41.04
N ILE A 956 15.73 -46.00 -40.30
CA ILE A 956 16.84 -46.98 -40.28
C ILE A 956 17.59 -46.68 -38.97
N ARG A 957 17.58 -47.52 -37.93
CA ARG A 957 18.08 -48.91 -37.78
C ARG A 957 19.60 -48.99 -37.56
N GLY A 958 19.98 -48.73 -36.31
CA GLY A 958 20.82 -49.65 -35.52
C GLY A 958 22.34 -49.39 -35.52
N SER A 959 23.13 -50.06 -34.68
CA SER A 959 22.81 -51.11 -33.67
C SER A 959 23.93 -51.20 -32.61
N ILE A 960 23.74 -52.03 -31.56
CA ILE A 960 24.80 -52.81 -30.85
C ILE A 960 25.82 -51.96 -30.05
N GLU A 961 25.72 -51.87 -28.70
CA GLU A 961 26.12 -52.85 -27.64
C GLU A 961 27.53 -52.53 -27.06
N ASN A 962 28.00 -52.99 -25.88
CA ASN A 962 27.57 -54.00 -24.87
C ASN A 962 27.82 -53.42 -23.43
N VAL A 963 27.07 -53.71 -22.35
CA VAL A 963 27.02 -54.93 -21.47
C VAL A 963 28.34 -55.11 -20.67
N GLU A 964 28.38 -55.40 -19.36
CA GLU A 964 28.04 -56.64 -18.62
C GLU A 964 28.18 -56.39 -17.08
N LEU A 965 27.49 -56.92 -16.04
CA LEU A 965 26.22 -57.67 -15.79
C LEU A 965 25.86 -57.42 -14.27
N GLN A 966 25.32 -58.26 -13.34
CA GLN A 966 24.83 -59.65 -13.29
C GLN A 966 23.80 -59.90 -12.14
N SER A 967 22.77 -60.73 -12.44
CA SER A 967 22.06 -61.76 -11.63
C SER A 967 21.51 -61.49 -10.18
N GLY A 968 20.46 -62.20 -9.71
CA GLY A 968 19.78 -63.39 -10.28
C GLY A 968 18.37 -63.74 -9.72
N LYS A 969 17.77 -64.82 -10.28
CA LYS A 969 16.38 -65.34 -10.10
C LYS A 969 16.29 -66.44 -8.99
N PRO A 970 15.11 -66.85 -8.44
CA PRO A 970 14.05 -67.73 -9.06
C PRO A 970 12.58 -67.37 -8.60
N LYS A 971 11.44 -68.09 -8.83
CA LYS A 971 10.84 -68.99 -9.88
C LYS A 971 9.31 -69.19 -9.59
N PHE A 972 8.44 -69.18 -10.62
CA PHE A 972 7.12 -69.91 -10.79
C PHE A 972 5.97 -69.80 -9.72
N SER A 973 4.67 -70.04 -10.00
CA SER A 973 3.90 -70.45 -11.21
C SER A 973 2.40 -69.99 -11.21
N GLU A 974 1.87 -69.66 -12.40
CA GLU A 974 0.53 -69.94 -12.99
C GLU A 974 -0.79 -69.90 -12.16
N HIS A 975 -1.75 -69.01 -12.49
CA HIS A 975 -2.98 -69.34 -13.27
C HIS A 975 -4.00 -68.16 -13.45
N HIS A 976 -4.97 -68.41 -14.34
CA HIS A 976 -6.17 -67.67 -14.79
C HIS A 976 -7.17 -67.28 -13.66
N GLU A 977 -8.22 -66.44 -13.81
CA GLU A 977 -8.81 -65.71 -14.97
C GLU A 977 -9.66 -64.47 -14.54
N ASN A 978 -10.20 -63.74 -15.54
CA ASN A 978 -11.42 -62.88 -15.55
C ASN A 978 -11.78 -61.99 -14.33
N ASP A 979 -11.65 -60.67 -14.48
CA ASP A 979 -12.80 -59.81 -14.87
C ASP A 979 -12.43 -58.32 -14.86
N PHE A 980 -12.26 -57.71 -16.05
CA PHE A 980 -12.41 -56.26 -16.29
C PHE A 980 -12.45 -55.96 -17.81
N LEU A 981 -13.31 -56.70 -18.55
CA LEU A 981 -13.48 -56.57 -20.01
C LEU A 981 -14.71 -55.74 -20.45
N GLU A 982 -15.29 -54.95 -19.54
CA GLU A 982 -16.51 -54.16 -19.77
C GLU A 982 -16.24 -52.68 -20.11
N GLU A 983 -15.58 -51.93 -19.21
CA GLU A 983 -15.51 -50.46 -19.32
C GLU A 983 -14.82 -49.96 -20.59
N ARG A 984 -13.90 -50.74 -21.18
CA ARG A 984 -13.13 -50.33 -22.36
C ARG A 984 -13.91 -50.36 -23.68
N LYS A 985 -15.17 -50.84 -23.69
CA LYS A 985 -16.08 -50.73 -24.86
C LYS A 985 -16.89 -49.43 -24.86
N ASN A 986 -17.29 -48.93 -23.69
CA ASN A 986 -18.32 -47.89 -23.55
C ASN A 986 -17.88 -46.46 -23.98
N LEU A 987 -16.60 -46.24 -24.30
CA LEU A 987 -16.12 -44.98 -24.89
C LEU A 987 -16.21 -44.93 -26.43
N LYS A 988 -16.21 -46.07 -27.14
CA LYS A 988 -16.20 -46.04 -28.62
C LYS A 988 -17.56 -45.68 -29.23
N GLU A 989 -18.66 -46.03 -28.58
CA GLU A 989 -20.00 -45.68 -29.07
C GLU A 989 -20.37 -44.22 -28.78
N LYS A 990 -19.94 -43.68 -27.63
CA LYS A 990 -20.17 -42.27 -27.27
C LYS A 990 -19.39 -41.28 -28.13
N ALA A 991 -18.24 -41.70 -28.68
CA ALA A 991 -17.51 -40.90 -29.68
C ALA A 991 -18.26 -40.78 -31.03
N SER A 992 -19.14 -41.72 -31.36
CA SER A 992 -19.88 -41.74 -32.64
C SER A 992 -20.97 -40.66 -32.72
N ILE A 993 -21.56 -40.28 -31.58
CA ILE A 993 -22.74 -39.40 -31.52
C ILE A 993 -22.36 -37.91 -31.71
N VAL A 994 -21.18 -37.49 -31.25
CA VAL A 994 -20.73 -36.09 -31.39
C VAL A 994 -20.22 -35.79 -32.81
N ALA A 995 -19.73 -36.80 -33.53
CA ALA A 995 -19.17 -36.66 -34.88
C ALA A 995 -20.22 -36.35 -35.96
N GLN A 996 -21.52 -36.60 -35.73
CA GLN A 996 -22.58 -36.44 -36.73
C GLN A 996 -23.28 -35.07 -36.74
N CYS A 997 -22.82 -34.08 -35.95
CA CYS A 997 -23.46 -32.76 -35.87
C CYS A 997 -22.64 -31.60 -36.47
N LEU A 998 -21.48 -31.84 -37.08
CA LEU A 998 -20.59 -30.77 -37.59
C LEU A 998 -20.16 -30.88 -39.07
N GLU A 999 -20.72 -31.80 -39.85
CA GLU A 999 -20.59 -31.80 -41.32
C GLU A 999 -21.86 -31.26 -42.00
N TRP A 1000 -22.22 -29.98 -41.81
CA TRP A 1000 -23.24 -29.32 -42.64
C TRP A 1000 -23.13 -27.78 -42.68
N LYS A 1001 -21.97 -27.25 -43.11
CA LYS A 1001 -21.81 -26.05 -43.97
C LYS A 1001 -20.35 -25.65 -44.16
N GLU A 1002 -19.74 -26.07 -45.25
CA GLU A 1002 -19.08 -25.14 -46.20
C GLU A 1002 -18.71 -25.83 -47.52
N GLU A 1003 -19.50 -25.58 -48.57
CA GLU A 1003 -19.01 -25.31 -49.93
C GLU A 1003 -20.18 -25.05 -50.87
N LYS A 1004 -20.27 -23.84 -51.45
CA LYS A 1004 -20.13 -23.67 -52.92
C LYS A 1004 -20.12 -22.22 -53.43
N VAL A 1005 -19.40 -22.06 -54.54
CA VAL A 1005 -19.44 -20.97 -55.53
C VAL A 1005 -18.93 -19.59 -55.07
N ARG A 1006 -17.66 -19.38 -55.41
CA ARG A 1006 -17.04 -18.08 -55.66
C ARG A 1006 -17.47 -17.57 -57.06
N ASN A 1007 -17.45 -16.25 -57.29
CA ASN A 1007 -17.77 -15.52 -58.55
C ASN A 1007 -19.29 -15.35 -58.81
N HIS A 1008 -19.85 -14.14 -58.92
CA HIS A 1008 -19.61 -13.20 -60.03
C HIS A 1008 -19.64 -11.70 -59.60
N ALA A 1009 -19.72 -10.77 -60.56
CA ALA A 1009 -19.29 -9.37 -60.37
C ALA A 1009 -20.28 -8.29 -60.89
N LYS A 1010 -20.08 -7.07 -60.36
CA LYS A 1010 -20.52 -5.74 -60.86
C LYS A 1010 -21.99 -5.31 -60.69
N THR A 1011 -22.12 -3.98 -60.77
CA THR A 1011 -23.28 -3.17 -61.24
C THR A 1011 -24.51 -2.93 -60.35
N HIS A 1012 -24.45 -1.79 -59.64
CA HIS A 1012 -25.31 -0.60 -59.82
C HIS A 1012 -26.83 -0.59 -59.45
N ARG A 1013 -27.21 0.54 -58.83
CA ARG A 1013 -28.57 1.11 -58.63
C ARG A 1013 -29.45 0.35 -57.62
N SER A 1014 -30.13 0.93 -56.63
CA SER A 1014 -30.67 2.28 -56.31
C SER A 1014 -32.14 2.52 -56.68
N LEU A 1015 -32.91 2.95 -55.67
CA LEU A 1015 -34.19 3.69 -55.68
C LEU A 1015 -35.51 2.94 -55.97
N ILE A 1016 -36.55 3.40 -55.25
CA ILE A 1016 -38.01 3.38 -55.55
C ILE A 1016 -38.74 2.01 -55.36
N SER A 1017 -39.93 1.91 -54.72
CA SER A 1017 -40.73 2.82 -53.84
C SER A 1017 -42.01 2.14 -53.30
N VAL A 1018 -42.76 2.80 -52.38
CA VAL A 1018 -44.27 2.76 -52.25
C VAL A 1018 -44.89 1.45 -51.67
N GLU A 1019 -45.95 1.38 -50.84
CA GLU A 1019 -46.87 2.29 -50.09
C GLU A 1019 -47.53 1.45 -48.95
N ASP A 1020 -48.24 1.93 -47.90
CA ASP A 1020 -48.49 3.26 -47.29
C ASP A 1020 -48.36 3.11 -45.73
N VAL A 1021 -49.24 3.38 -44.72
CA VAL A 1021 -50.58 3.97 -44.52
C VAL A 1021 -50.61 4.68 -43.14
N GLY A 1022 -51.31 5.83 -43.01
CA GLY A 1022 -51.81 6.38 -41.72
C GLY A 1022 -50.90 7.41 -41.02
N ALA A 1023 -50.95 8.70 -41.34
CA ALA A 1023 -51.99 9.71 -41.02
C ALA A 1023 -52.00 10.18 -39.54
N GLY A 1024 -51.89 11.49 -39.24
CA GLY A 1024 -51.68 12.64 -40.14
C GLY A 1024 -51.83 14.03 -39.46
N MET A 1025 -51.89 15.08 -40.30
CA MET A 1025 -52.16 16.51 -39.98
C MET A 1025 -51.07 17.26 -39.16
N THR A 1026 -50.69 18.52 -39.45
CA THR A 1026 -50.93 19.40 -40.62
C THR A 1026 -49.86 20.51 -40.67
N ASP A 1027 -49.36 20.83 -41.87
CA ASP A 1027 -49.42 22.14 -42.56
C ASP A 1027 -49.52 23.47 -41.76
N LEU A 1028 -48.90 24.60 -42.15
CA LEU A 1028 -48.04 24.93 -43.31
C LEU A 1028 -47.37 26.33 -43.15
N HIS A 1029 -46.49 26.69 -44.11
CA HIS A 1029 -46.23 28.07 -44.60
C HIS A 1029 -45.45 29.10 -43.70
N GLN A 1030 -44.64 30.05 -44.22
CA GLN A 1030 -43.97 30.22 -45.55
C GLN A 1030 -42.89 31.35 -45.53
N ASN A 1031 -42.16 31.51 -46.66
CA ASN A 1031 -41.64 32.77 -47.26
C ASN A 1031 -40.18 33.27 -47.09
N ARG A 1032 -39.36 32.91 -48.11
CA ARG A 1032 -38.74 33.80 -49.13
C ARG A 1032 -37.51 34.70 -48.84
N HIS A 1033 -36.42 34.32 -49.54
CA HIS A 1033 -35.57 35.13 -50.45
C HIS A 1033 -34.88 36.45 -50.00
N LYS A 1034 -33.56 36.49 -50.23
CA LYS A 1034 -32.92 37.38 -51.24
C LYS A 1034 -31.56 36.81 -51.68
N ALA A 1035 -30.92 37.39 -52.70
CA ALA A 1035 -29.73 36.82 -53.36
C ALA A 1035 -28.85 37.89 -54.04
N LEU A 1036 -27.57 37.59 -54.32
CA LEU A 1036 -26.81 38.24 -55.40
C LEU A 1036 -25.62 37.41 -55.97
N LYS A 1037 -25.14 37.87 -57.13
CA LYS A 1037 -24.17 37.33 -58.12
C LYS A 1037 -22.70 37.71 -57.74
N LYS A 1038 -21.57 37.25 -58.34
CA LYS A 1038 -21.21 36.27 -59.42
C LYS A 1038 -19.67 36.02 -59.50
N ASN A 1039 -19.26 35.01 -60.27
CA ASN A 1039 -18.07 34.92 -61.17
C ASN A 1039 -16.60 34.66 -60.65
N LYS A 1040 -16.14 33.42 -60.95
CA LYS A 1040 -15.02 33.02 -61.85
C LYS A 1040 -13.50 33.21 -61.52
N ASN A 1041 -12.78 32.12 -61.89
CA ASN A 1041 -11.36 31.95 -62.34
C ASN A 1041 -10.29 31.40 -61.36
N LYS A 1042 -9.34 30.65 -61.97
CA LYS A 1042 -8.12 29.93 -61.47
C LYS A 1042 -6.86 30.59 -62.11
N PRO A 1043 -5.56 30.23 -61.87
CA PRO A 1043 -5.01 28.94 -61.35
C PRO A 1043 -3.68 28.94 -60.49
N ASN A 1044 -3.26 27.73 -60.08
CA ASN A 1044 -1.88 27.18 -59.91
C ASN A 1044 -0.87 27.62 -58.79
N LYS A 1045 -0.52 26.62 -57.96
CA LYS A 1045 0.83 26.12 -57.50
C LYS A 1045 1.75 26.87 -56.48
N THR A 1046 2.35 26.01 -55.62
CA THR A 1046 3.72 25.97 -55.01
C THR A 1046 4.17 26.79 -53.77
N VAL A 1047 4.35 26.06 -52.64
CA VAL A 1047 5.56 25.95 -51.76
C VAL A 1047 5.84 27.01 -50.65
N SER A 1048 6.46 26.51 -49.56
CA SER A 1048 7.07 27.18 -48.37
C SER A 1048 6.12 27.79 -47.31
N GLU A 1049 6.42 27.79 -46.01
CA GLU A 1049 7.57 27.21 -45.27
C GLU A 1049 7.19 26.76 -43.83
N LEU A 1050 8.14 26.19 -43.09
CA LEU A 1050 8.02 25.81 -41.67
C LEU A 1050 8.90 26.73 -40.81
N ASP A 1051 8.40 27.24 -39.68
CA ASP A 1051 9.28 27.57 -38.54
C ASP A 1051 8.52 27.40 -37.22
N ASN A 1052 9.19 26.81 -36.23
CA ASN A 1052 8.63 26.52 -34.91
C ASN A 1052 9.80 26.46 -33.92
N LYS A 1053 9.92 27.45 -33.03
CA LYS A 1053 10.97 27.53 -32.01
C LYS A 1053 10.39 28.00 -30.68
N LEU A 1054 10.76 27.30 -29.61
CA LEU A 1054 10.46 27.69 -28.23
C LEU A 1054 11.31 28.92 -27.83
N PRO A 1055 10.81 29.78 -26.92
CA PRO A 1055 11.47 31.03 -26.56
C PRO A 1055 12.73 30.80 -25.69
N SER A 1056 13.65 31.76 -25.76
CA SER A 1056 15.04 31.62 -25.26
C SER A 1056 15.19 31.51 -23.75
N ASN A 1057 14.21 31.97 -22.97
CA ASN A 1057 14.17 31.84 -21.52
C ASN A 1057 14.11 30.36 -21.07
N VAL A 1058 13.30 29.53 -21.74
CA VAL A 1058 13.18 28.08 -21.44
C VAL A 1058 14.52 27.36 -21.67
N ILE A 1059 15.29 27.78 -22.67
CA ILE A 1059 16.62 27.24 -22.96
C ILE A 1059 17.63 27.61 -21.85
N GLN A 1060 17.48 28.77 -21.21
CA GLN A 1060 18.39 29.21 -20.16
C GLN A 1060 18.15 28.48 -18.83
N GLU A 1061 16.89 28.19 -18.47
CA GLU A 1061 16.54 27.39 -17.29
C GLU A 1061 17.01 25.93 -17.44
N LEU A 1062 16.77 25.30 -18.59
CA LEU A 1062 17.23 23.93 -18.88
C LEU A 1062 18.76 23.76 -18.72
N ASN A 1063 19.55 24.73 -19.19
CA ASN A 1063 21.00 24.69 -19.02
C ASN A 1063 21.44 24.91 -17.57
N THR A 1064 20.63 25.58 -16.74
CA THR A 1064 20.93 25.82 -15.32
C THR A 1064 20.68 24.57 -14.48
N VAL A 1065 19.61 23.81 -14.76
CA VAL A 1065 19.32 22.52 -14.12
C VAL A 1065 20.42 21.50 -14.43
N LEU A 1066 20.82 21.39 -15.71
CA LEU A 1066 21.84 20.44 -16.17
C LEU A 1066 23.26 20.66 -15.60
N GLN A 1067 23.55 21.83 -15.00
CA GLN A 1067 24.84 22.06 -14.35
C GLN A 1067 24.92 21.54 -12.90
N LYS A 1068 23.79 21.47 -12.17
CA LYS A 1068 23.80 21.00 -10.77
C LYS A 1068 24.09 19.50 -10.61
N HIS A 1069 23.78 18.69 -11.62
CA HIS A 1069 24.04 17.24 -11.59
C HIS A 1069 25.52 16.84 -11.78
N ARG A 1070 26.45 17.81 -11.89
CA ARG A 1070 27.90 17.54 -12.05
C ARG A 1070 28.74 17.76 -10.80
N THR A 1071 28.14 18.07 -9.64
CA THR A 1071 28.86 18.40 -8.40
C THR A 1071 28.49 17.50 -7.22
N LEU A 1072 28.12 16.24 -7.49
CA LEU A 1072 27.73 15.24 -6.48
C LEU A 1072 28.37 13.86 -6.76
N HIS A 1073 29.58 13.84 -7.32
CA HIS A 1073 30.33 12.61 -7.58
C HIS A 1073 31.86 12.71 -7.30
N ASP A 1074 32.28 13.77 -6.59
CA ASP A 1074 33.63 13.95 -6.06
C ASP A 1074 33.55 14.45 -4.60
N GLU A 1075 33.07 13.60 -3.68
CA GLU A 1075 33.34 13.65 -2.23
C GLU A 1075 33.11 12.26 -1.59
#